data_AF-A0A1M5DML0-F1
#
_entry.id   AF-A0A1M5DML0-F1
#
_cell.length_a   1.000
_cell.length_b   1.000
_cell.length_c   1.000
_cell.angle_alpha   90.00
_cell.angle_beta   90.00
_cell.angle_gamma   90.00
#
_symmetry.space_group_name_H-M   'P 1'
#
loop_
_entity.id
_entity.type
_entity.pdbx_description
1 polymer ?
#
loop_
_entity_poly.entity_id
_entity_poly.type
_entity_poly.pdbx_seq_one_letter_code
_entity_poly.pdbx_strand_id
1 'polypeptide(L)'
;MNAVEIEQAITDLAEQPFDPAEFPYAFLEAFGNKATTIKRLRAGASNKSDLGGVLQTSNIHILTCDAGRVTQTLAALKASPATAKAKAKFILATDGADFEAEDLTSGETVACAFKDFPDHFGFFLPLAGISTVRQISENAFDIRATSRLNRLYVELLKDNPEWGTAERRHDMNKLMARLIFCFFAEDTDIFIGKGRFTDTIAQMSERDASNTHDVIATLFRAMNTQREERAAAGIPRWAAEFPYVNGALFSGSDEVPRFSRIARSYLLHVGGLDWTKINPDIFGSMIQAVAEDEERGELGMHYTSVPNILKVLNPLFLDDLQEKLKEASDNARMLLNLRKRIAKIRVFDPACGSGNFLVIAYKEMRAIEAEINRRRGEPDRVSEIQLTNFRGIELRDFPAEIARLALVIAEYQCDVLYRGQKLALAEFLPLRNENWITAGNALQLDWEQACPAKGISVKLVGDDLFQTPLEQAEINFSNEGGEVYLCGNPPYLGSTWQDASQKSDLQAVLGQRTRSWKSLDYVAGWFVKAADYCARNPASAAFVSTNSICQGQQVPILWPLIFETGCQIHFSYTSFKWANLASHNAGVTVVIVGLSAQPPVLRKLYTEASAESGGRLEVKDVTNINAYLVPSSNVAIDKQSKPLAELAEMTKGNQPTDGGYLLLSRSEVDALGLNEKQKNRFIRRIYGSAEFIRGLERYCLWIENEHLIEAESIPEIAKRIEGVRAMRLSSPKQATVESAAEAHRFGEVRQKGVETVLVVPSVSSESRAYLPCGFEPSGTIVTNLAFALYDAPLWSMALIASRLHLVWIATVCGKMKTDFRYSNTLGWNTFPVPTLTEKNKADLTRCAEDILLAREHHFPATIADLYSPENMPADLRAAHDRNDEVLERIYIGRRFKNDTERLEKLFDLYTRMTAETAKKAPVKKAARREV
;
A
#
# COMPACT_ATOMS: atom_id res chain seq x y z
N MET A 1 -18.12 -5.57 -2.77
CA MET A 1 -18.67 -4.30 -3.30
C MET A 1 -17.78 -3.18 -2.76
N ASN A 2 -17.24 -2.31 -3.62
CA ASN A 2 -16.46 -1.13 -3.19
C ASN A 2 -17.40 0.05 -2.86
N ALA A 3 -16.86 1.15 -2.33
CA ALA A 3 -17.69 2.30 -1.93
C ALA A 3 -18.41 2.99 -3.11
N VAL A 4 -17.81 2.98 -4.30
CA VAL A 4 -18.40 3.54 -5.53
C VAL A 4 -19.60 2.70 -5.99
N GLU A 5 -19.46 1.37 -5.99
CA GLU A 5 -20.53 0.43 -6.32
C GLU A 5 -21.70 0.51 -5.32
N ILE A 6 -21.39 0.72 -4.04
CA ILE A 6 -22.40 0.91 -2.98
C ILE A 6 -23.14 2.23 -3.18
N GLU A 7 -22.41 3.35 -3.33
CA GLU A 7 -23.01 4.66 -3.66
C GLU A 7 -23.91 4.51 -4.88
N GLN A 8 -23.45 3.76 -5.88
CA GLN A 8 -24.18 3.56 -7.11
C GLN A 8 -25.47 2.76 -6.93
N ALA A 9 -25.42 1.67 -6.16
CA ALA A 9 -26.60 0.85 -5.89
C ALA A 9 -27.65 1.64 -5.07
N ILE A 10 -27.20 2.53 -4.18
CA ILE A 10 -28.03 3.38 -3.34
C ILE A 10 -28.64 4.55 -4.13
N THR A 11 -27.81 5.33 -4.82
CA THR A 11 -28.02 5.78 -6.20
C THR A 11 -29.35 5.38 -6.86
N ASP A 12 -29.27 4.22 -7.53
CA ASP A 12 -30.31 3.65 -8.35
C ASP A 12 -31.53 3.21 -7.53
N LEU A 13 -31.37 2.88 -6.24
CA LEU A 13 -32.48 2.55 -5.34
C LEU A 13 -33.33 3.78 -5.02
N ALA A 14 -32.73 4.94 -4.82
CA ALA A 14 -33.46 6.17 -4.50
C ALA A 14 -34.22 6.74 -5.72
N GLU A 15 -33.77 6.44 -6.94
CA GLU A 15 -34.42 6.88 -8.19
C GLU A 15 -35.64 5.99 -8.58
N GLN A 16 -35.77 4.80 -7.99
CA GLN A 16 -36.89 3.90 -8.25
C GLN A 16 -38.15 4.31 -7.45
N PRO A 17 -39.36 3.98 -7.96
CA PRO A 17 -40.59 4.14 -7.18
C PRO A 17 -40.47 3.40 -5.84
N PHE A 18 -40.79 4.09 -4.74
CA PHE A 18 -40.67 3.52 -3.40
C PHE A 18 -41.63 2.34 -3.20
N ASP A 19 -41.07 1.17 -2.92
CA ASP A 19 -41.80 -0.03 -2.51
C ASP A 19 -41.48 -0.35 -1.03
N PRO A 20 -42.44 -0.16 -0.11
CA PRO A 20 -42.19 -0.35 1.32
C PRO A 20 -41.89 -1.80 1.71
N ALA A 21 -42.30 -2.79 0.92
CA ALA A 21 -42.04 -4.21 1.19
C ALA A 21 -40.66 -4.64 0.69
N GLU A 22 -40.23 -4.10 -0.45
CA GLU A 22 -38.96 -4.47 -1.08
C GLU A 22 -37.77 -3.63 -0.61
N PHE A 23 -38.01 -2.37 -0.21
CA PHE A 23 -36.95 -1.41 0.15
C PHE A 23 -35.94 -1.97 1.17
N PRO A 24 -36.33 -2.57 2.31
CA PRO A 24 -35.35 -3.08 3.28
C PRO A 24 -34.39 -4.12 2.71
N TYR A 25 -34.84 -4.92 1.75
CA TYR A 25 -34.02 -5.96 1.13
C TYR A 25 -33.11 -5.39 0.05
N ALA A 26 -33.65 -4.49 -0.80
CA ALA A 26 -32.88 -3.79 -1.82
C ALA A 26 -31.78 -2.93 -1.19
N PHE A 27 -32.08 -2.25 -0.07
CA PHE A 27 -31.10 -1.51 0.72
C PHE A 27 -29.97 -2.42 1.20
N LEU A 28 -30.27 -3.58 1.79
CA LEU A 28 -29.24 -4.52 2.23
C LEU A 28 -28.40 -5.08 1.08
N GLU A 29 -29.02 -5.34 -0.06
CA GLU A 29 -28.33 -5.80 -1.29
C GLU A 29 -27.36 -4.74 -1.82
N ALA A 30 -27.74 -3.46 -1.77
CA ALA A 30 -26.88 -2.33 -2.12
C ALA A 30 -25.63 -2.20 -1.23
N PHE A 31 -25.63 -2.78 -0.01
CA PHE A 31 -24.43 -2.91 0.84
C PHE A 31 -23.74 -4.27 0.73
N GLY A 32 -23.96 -5.02 -0.35
CA GLY A 32 -23.22 -6.23 -0.69
C GLY A 32 -23.69 -7.50 0.01
N ASN A 33 -24.92 -7.52 0.56
CA ASN A 33 -25.48 -8.76 1.10
C ASN A 33 -25.74 -9.78 -0.02
N LYS A 34 -25.23 -11.00 0.14
CA LYS A 34 -25.43 -12.09 -0.84
C LYS A 34 -26.90 -12.44 -0.97
N ALA A 35 -27.33 -12.81 -2.19
CA ALA A 35 -28.69 -13.26 -2.48
C ALA A 35 -29.18 -14.39 -1.55
N THR A 36 -28.29 -15.28 -1.09
CA THR A 36 -28.62 -16.33 -0.11
C THR A 36 -29.00 -15.76 1.26
N THR A 37 -28.34 -14.68 1.70
CA THR A 37 -28.65 -13.99 2.96
C THR A 37 -30.00 -13.29 2.85
N ILE A 38 -30.25 -12.58 1.74
CA ILE A 38 -31.52 -11.90 1.47
C ILE A 38 -32.67 -12.92 1.44
N LYS A 39 -32.51 -14.06 0.75
CA LYS A 39 -33.52 -15.14 0.73
C LYS A 39 -33.87 -15.65 2.13
N ARG A 40 -32.87 -15.82 3.01
CA ARG A 40 -33.09 -16.27 4.41
C ARG A 40 -33.80 -15.23 5.27
N LEU A 41 -33.52 -13.94 5.06
CA LEU A 41 -34.22 -12.85 5.72
C LEU A 41 -35.68 -12.76 5.28
N ARG A 42 -35.95 -12.92 3.97
CA ARG A 42 -37.32 -12.97 3.42
C ARG A 42 -38.13 -14.15 3.91
N ALA A 43 -37.52 -15.33 3.99
CA ALA A 43 -38.17 -16.55 4.47
C ALA A 43 -38.41 -16.56 6.00
N GLY A 44 -38.02 -15.52 6.74
CA GLY A 44 -38.15 -15.46 8.21
C GLY A 44 -37.18 -16.38 8.98
N ALA A 45 -36.32 -17.14 8.29
CA ALA A 45 -35.39 -18.08 8.92
C ALA A 45 -34.31 -17.39 9.77
N SER A 46 -33.91 -16.18 9.38
CA SER A 46 -32.93 -15.36 10.10
C SER A 46 -33.44 -13.98 10.52
N ASN A 47 -34.63 -13.57 10.06
CA ASN A 47 -35.24 -12.30 10.46
C ASN A 47 -36.07 -12.52 11.74
N LYS A 48 -35.63 -11.91 12.85
CA LYS A 48 -36.29 -12.02 14.17
C LYS A 48 -36.80 -10.67 14.67
N SER A 49 -37.19 -9.79 13.75
CA SER A 49 -37.81 -8.51 14.11
C SER A 49 -39.09 -8.74 14.91
N ASP A 50 -39.25 -8.02 16.01
CA ASP A 50 -40.46 -7.98 16.84
C ASP A 50 -41.45 -6.89 16.43
N LEU A 51 -41.07 -6.04 15.46
CA LEU A 51 -41.85 -4.90 14.97
C LEU A 51 -42.32 -5.08 13.51
N GLY A 52 -42.12 -6.26 12.92
CA GLY A 52 -42.57 -6.56 11.55
C GLY A 52 -41.65 -6.04 10.43
N GLY A 53 -40.44 -5.60 10.76
CA GLY A 53 -39.44 -5.12 9.81
C GLY A 53 -38.38 -6.18 9.44
N VAL A 54 -37.22 -5.71 8.96
CA VAL A 54 -36.05 -6.56 8.65
C VAL A 54 -34.95 -6.35 9.68
N LEU A 55 -34.69 -7.39 10.49
CA LEU A 55 -33.62 -7.40 11.47
C LEU A 55 -32.50 -8.34 11.03
N GLN A 56 -31.32 -7.78 10.76
CA GLN A 56 -30.09 -8.51 10.50
C GLN A 56 -29.19 -8.48 11.75
N THR A 57 -28.94 -9.65 12.33
CA THR A 57 -28.10 -9.80 13.53
C THR A 57 -26.72 -9.18 13.34
N SER A 58 -26.27 -8.43 14.35
CA SER A 58 -24.98 -7.71 14.40
C SER A 58 -24.82 -6.55 13.40
N ASN A 59 -25.85 -6.23 12.62
CA ASN A 59 -25.79 -5.24 11.55
C ASN A 59 -26.86 -4.14 11.71
N ILE A 60 -28.11 -4.37 11.29
CA ILE A 60 -29.13 -3.32 11.18
C ILE A 60 -30.56 -3.83 11.45
N HIS A 61 -31.43 -2.95 11.96
CA HIS A 61 -32.88 -3.13 12.04
C HIS A 61 -33.61 -2.06 11.22
N ILE A 62 -34.32 -2.47 10.17
CA ILE A 62 -34.98 -1.59 9.19
C ILE A 62 -36.50 -1.77 9.32
N LEU A 63 -37.26 -0.67 9.38
CA LEU A 63 -38.72 -0.70 9.36
C LEU A 63 -39.29 0.42 8.48
N THR A 64 -40.13 0.05 7.51
CA THR A 64 -40.92 1.00 6.72
C THR A 64 -42.24 1.32 7.44
N CYS A 65 -42.74 2.55 7.31
CA CYS A 65 -43.94 3.00 8.03
C CYS A 65 -44.85 3.91 7.19
N ASP A 66 -46.02 4.25 7.75
CA ASP A 66 -46.96 5.19 7.13
C ASP A 66 -46.41 6.62 7.15
N ALA A 67 -46.84 7.43 6.19
CA ALA A 67 -46.41 8.82 6.03
C ALA A 67 -46.50 9.64 7.34
N GLY A 68 -45.39 10.31 7.69
CA GLY A 68 -45.27 11.17 8.87
C GLY A 68 -45.05 10.43 10.21
N ARG A 69 -44.78 9.11 10.18
CA ARG A 69 -44.52 8.30 11.39
C ARG A 69 -43.04 7.93 11.58
N VAL A 70 -42.14 8.45 10.75
CA VAL A 70 -40.71 8.04 10.71
C VAL A 70 -40.03 8.19 12.08
N THR A 71 -40.09 9.36 12.71
CA THR A 71 -39.47 9.61 14.02
C THR A 71 -40.01 8.70 15.12
N GLN A 72 -41.33 8.47 15.15
CA GLN A 72 -41.96 7.56 16.11
C GLN A 72 -41.50 6.12 15.89
N THR A 73 -41.34 5.72 14.63
CA THR A 73 -40.90 4.39 14.21
C THR A 73 -39.44 4.15 14.59
N LEU A 74 -38.56 5.14 14.38
CA LEU A 74 -37.16 5.07 14.78
C LEU A 74 -37.02 4.93 16.31
N ALA A 75 -37.80 5.70 17.07
CA ALA A 75 -37.83 5.58 18.53
C ALA A 75 -38.30 4.18 18.99
N ALA A 76 -39.27 3.58 18.29
CA ALA A 76 -39.72 2.22 18.56
C ALA A 76 -38.63 1.17 18.25
N LEU A 77 -37.92 1.31 17.11
CA LEU A 77 -36.78 0.46 16.75
C LEU A 77 -35.67 0.52 17.81
N LYS A 78 -35.37 1.71 18.33
CA LYS A 78 -34.38 1.92 19.40
C LYS A 78 -34.77 1.26 20.72
N ALA A 79 -36.06 1.30 21.06
CA ALA A 79 -36.59 0.70 22.29
C ALA A 79 -36.81 -0.82 22.20
N SER A 80 -36.74 -1.41 21.00
CA SER A 80 -37.03 -2.83 20.79
C SER A 80 -36.02 -3.76 21.51
N PRO A 81 -36.51 -4.71 22.34
CA PRO A 81 -35.67 -5.75 22.93
C PRO A 81 -34.99 -6.65 21.89
N ALA A 82 -35.62 -6.86 20.72
CA ALA A 82 -35.02 -7.65 19.66
C ALA A 82 -33.81 -6.95 19.03
N THR A 83 -33.86 -5.62 18.83
CA THR A 83 -32.73 -4.81 18.36
C THR A 83 -31.51 -5.00 19.25
N ALA A 84 -31.70 -4.86 20.57
CA ALA A 84 -30.64 -5.02 21.56
C ALA A 84 -30.09 -6.46 21.61
N LYS A 85 -30.98 -7.46 21.64
CA LYS A 85 -30.59 -8.88 21.67
C LYS A 85 -29.82 -9.32 20.43
N ALA A 86 -30.19 -8.78 19.27
CA ALA A 86 -29.50 -9.04 18.01
C ALA A 86 -28.19 -8.25 17.86
N LYS A 87 -27.88 -7.35 18.81
CA LYS A 87 -26.72 -6.45 18.76
C LYS A 87 -26.67 -5.66 17.44
N ALA A 88 -27.83 -5.19 16.96
CA ALA A 88 -27.88 -4.36 15.76
C ALA A 88 -27.06 -3.09 15.99
N LYS A 89 -26.25 -2.71 15.01
CA LYS A 89 -25.43 -1.50 15.04
C LYS A 89 -26.22 -0.30 14.55
N PHE A 90 -27.07 -0.50 13.55
CA PHE A 90 -27.89 0.56 12.97
C PHE A 90 -29.37 0.31 13.17
N ILE A 91 -30.13 1.39 13.23
CA ILE A 91 -31.60 1.40 13.07
C ILE A 91 -31.98 2.38 11.95
N LEU A 92 -32.99 2.04 11.16
CA LEU A 92 -33.43 2.84 10.01
C LEU A 92 -34.96 2.78 9.91
N ALA A 93 -35.59 3.95 9.82
CA ALA A 93 -37.00 4.12 9.54
C ALA A 93 -37.24 5.00 8.32
N THR A 94 -38.22 4.66 7.48
CA THR A 94 -38.62 5.50 6.34
C THR A 94 -40.06 5.23 5.91
N ASP A 95 -40.74 6.26 5.42
CA ASP A 95 -42.08 6.18 4.80
C ASP A 95 -42.06 6.42 3.28
N GLY A 96 -40.87 6.52 2.68
CA GLY A 96 -40.65 6.84 1.27
C GLY A 96 -40.65 8.33 0.93
N ALA A 97 -40.97 9.21 1.90
CA ALA A 97 -40.82 10.66 1.79
C ALA A 97 -39.69 11.15 2.72
N ASP A 98 -39.68 10.69 3.97
CA ASP A 98 -38.70 10.98 4.99
C ASP A 98 -37.85 9.74 5.31
N PHE A 99 -36.58 9.96 5.67
CA PHE A 99 -35.61 8.93 6.00
C PHE A 99 -34.85 9.31 7.28
N GLU A 100 -34.94 8.46 8.30
CA GLU A 100 -34.17 8.63 9.54
C GLU A 100 -33.41 7.36 9.92
N ALA A 101 -32.19 7.53 10.44
CA ALA A 101 -31.36 6.43 10.91
C ALA A 101 -30.44 6.83 12.08
N GLU A 102 -30.03 5.85 12.88
CA GLU A 102 -29.10 6.03 14.00
C GLU A 102 -28.09 4.87 14.08
N ASP A 103 -26.82 5.19 14.32
CA ASP A 103 -25.78 4.23 14.69
C ASP A 103 -25.75 4.13 16.21
N LEU A 104 -26.22 3.00 16.73
CA LEU A 104 -26.31 2.72 18.15
C LEU A 104 -24.94 2.56 18.83
N THR A 105 -23.87 2.42 18.05
CA THR A 105 -22.49 2.30 18.56
C THR A 105 -21.87 3.67 18.81
N SER A 106 -22.04 4.60 17.88
CA SER A 106 -21.43 5.95 17.91
C SER A 106 -22.38 7.03 18.41
N GLY A 107 -23.70 6.82 18.32
CA GLY A 107 -24.75 7.80 18.58
C GLY A 107 -24.99 8.79 17.43
N GLU A 108 -24.34 8.60 16.28
CA GLU A 108 -24.54 9.44 15.09
C GLU A 108 -25.92 9.19 14.45
N THR A 109 -26.53 10.24 13.90
CA THR A 109 -27.88 10.18 13.31
C THR A 109 -27.92 10.81 11.92
N VAL A 110 -28.81 10.30 11.08
CA VAL A 110 -29.13 10.84 9.75
C VAL A 110 -30.63 11.12 9.71
N ALA A 111 -31.02 12.31 9.24
CA ALA A 111 -32.40 12.68 8.98
C ALA A 111 -32.46 13.54 7.69
N CYS A 112 -33.18 13.07 6.68
CA CYS A 112 -33.26 13.72 5.37
C CYS A 112 -34.53 13.31 4.62
N ALA A 113 -34.83 13.99 3.52
CA ALA A 113 -35.84 13.47 2.58
C ALA A 113 -35.32 12.19 1.93
N PHE A 114 -36.20 11.24 1.63
CA PHE A 114 -35.83 9.95 1.05
C PHE A 114 -34.98 10.11 -0.22
N LYS A 115 -35.38 10.99 -1.15
CA LYS A 115 -34.60 11.27 -2.36
C LYS A 115 -33.14 11.70 -2.12
N ASP A 116 -32.84 12.25 -0.93
CA ASP A 116 -31.53 12.79 -0.57
C ASP A 116 -30.72 11.80 0.30
N PHE A 117 -31.30 10.66 0.71
CA PHE A 117 -30.60 9.65 1.51
C PHE A 117 -29.29 9.13 0.88
N PRO A 118 -29.14 9.02 -0.46
CA PRO A 118 -27.86 8.66 -1.06
C PRO A 118 -26.71 9.59 -0.68
N ASP A 119 -26.98 10.86 -0.33
CA ASP A 119 -25.96 11.81 0.11
C ASP A 119 -25.33 11.41 1.47
N HIS A 120 -25.97 10.47 2.18
CA HIS A 120 -25.55 9.97 3.47
C HIS A 120 -25.10 8.49 3.44
N PHE A 121 -24.86 7.89 2.27
CA PHE A 121 -24.48 6.46 2.16
C PHE A 121 -23.22 6.11 2.99
N GLY A 122 -22.30 7.07 3.17
CA GLY A 122 -21.09 6.94 3.97
C GLY A 122 -21.34 6.46 5.40
N PHE A 123 -22.47 6.87 6.00
CA PHE A 123 -22.93 6.46 7.33
C PHE A 123 -23.13 4.93 7.43
N PHE A 124 -23.54 4.29 6.34
CA PHE A 124 -23.88 2.86 6.29
C PHE A 124 -22.76 1.96 5.75
N LEU A 125 -21.61 2.50 5.35
CA LEU A 125 -20.46 1.71 4.87
C LEU A 125 -19.99 0.58 5.80
N PRO A 126 -20.11 0.68 7.15
CA PRO A 126 -19.77 -0.43 8.03
C PRO A 126 -20.63 -1.69 7.79
N LEU A 127 -21.82 -1.57 7.18
CA LEU A 127 -22.63 -2.71 6.76
C LEU A 127 -21.95 -3.56 5.68
N ALA A 128 -21.11 -2.93 4.84
CA ALA A 128 -20.32 -3.61 3.82
C ALA A 128 -18.93 -4.06 4.34
N GLY A 129 -18.65 -3.91 5.64
CA GLY A 129 -17.36 -4.24 6.24
C GLY A 129 -16.26 -3.21 5.97
N ILE A 130 -16.62 -2.02 5.48
CA ILE A 130 -15.71 -0.89 5.27
C ILE A 130 -15.66 -0.09 6.57
N SER A 131 -14.48 -0.05 7.21
CA SER A 131 -14.32 0.68 8.49
C SER A 131 -14.44 2.18 8.26
N THR A 132 -15.45 2.80 8.86
CA THR A 132 -15.64 4.25 8.91
C THR A 132 -14.57 4.89 9.79
N VAL A 133 -13.41 5.19 9.21
CA VAL A 133 -12.62 6.32 9.70
C VAL A 133 -13.43 7.57 9.35
N ARG A 134 -13.57 8.53 10.28
CA ARG A 134 -14.28 9.82 10.11
C ARG A 134 -14.06 10.49 8.73
N GLN A 135 -12.88 10.28 8.14
CA GLN A 135 -12.47 10.76 6.82
C GLN A 135 -13.28 10.24 5.63
N ILE A 136 -13.95 9.08 5.71
CA ILE A 136 -14.78 8.59 4.59
C ILE A 136 -16.13 9.32 4.55
N SER A 137 -16.66 9.73 5.72
CA SER A 137 -17.86 10.57 5.78
C SER A 137 -17.63 11.95 5.14
N GLU A 138 -16.39 12.45 5.19
CA GLU A 138 -15.98 13.72 4.56
C GLU A 138 -15.85 13.62 3.03
N ASN A 139 -15.80 12.40 2.45
CA ASN A 139 -15.56 12.16 1.02
C ASN A 139 -16.79 11.66 0.24
N ALA A 140 -17.99 11.69 0.84
CA ALA A 140 -19.21 11.16 0.19
C ALA A 140 -19.51 11.87 -1.14
N PHE A 141 -19.25 13.19 -1.20
CA PHE A 141 -19.35 13.98 -2.42
C PHE A 141 -18.37 13.49 -3.50
N ASP A 142 -17.09 13.33 -3.15
CA ASP A 142 -16.04 12.96 -4.11
C ASP A 142 -16.30 11.58 -4.72
N ILE A 143 -16.74 10.61 -3.90
CA ILE A 143 -17.09 9.26 -4.36
C ILE A 143 -18.25 9.33 -5.36
N ARG A 144 -19.30 10.10 -5.05
CA ARG A 144 -20.46 10.29 -5.93
C ARG A 144 -20.11 11.00 -7.22
N ALA A 145 -19.34 12.08 -7.15
CA ALA A 145 -18.89 12.83 -8.31
C ALA A 145 -18.12 11.91 -9.26
N THR A 146 -17.20 11.11 -8.72
CA THR A 146 -16.42 10.13 -9.49
C THR A 146 -17.30 9.04 -10.10
N SER A 147 -18.22 8.48 -9.33
CA SER A 147 -19.19 7.46 -9.77
C SER A 147 -19.97 7.95 -11.00
N ARG A 148 -20.51 9.17 -10.92
CA ARG A 148 -21.28 9.78 -12.02
C ARG A 148 -20.41 10.17 -13.22
N LEU A 149 -19.19 10.66 -12.98
CA LEU A 149 -18.22 10.93 -14.05
C LEU A 149 -17.83 9.65 -14.79
N ASN A 150 -17.65 8.54 -14.07
CA ASN A 150 -17.37 7.24 -14.67
C ASN A 150 -18.56 6.75 -15.53
N ARG A 151 -19.80 6.96 -15.09
CA ARG A 151 -20.99 6.70 -15.93
C ARG A 151 -20.98 7.51 -17.21
N LEU A 152 -20.70 8.82 -17.11
CA LEU A 152 -20.57 9.68 -18.27
C LEU A 152 -19.48 9.17 -19.23
N TYR A 153 -18.31 8.84 -18.69
CA TYR A 153 -17.17 8.32 -19.46
C TYR A 153 -17.52 7.03 -20.22
N VAL A 154 -18.10 6.05 -19.52
CA VAL A 154 -18.49 4.76 -20.11
C VAL A 154 -19.56 4.95 -21.17
N GLU A 155 -20.57 5.81 -20.93
CA GLU A 155 -21.62 6.07 -21.91
C GLU A 155 -21.08 6.77 -23.15
N LEU A 156 -20.16 7.71 -23.00
CA LEU A 156 -19.47 8.34 -24.14
C LEU A 156 -18.70 7.32 -24.97
N LEU A 157 -18.02 6.35 -24.35
CA LEU A 157 -17.29 5.32 -25.09
C LEU A 157 -18.19 4.34 -25.85
N LYS A 158 -19.42 4.07 -25.38
CA LYS A 158 -20.36 3.20 -26.11
C LYS A 158 -20.70 3.75 -27.48
N ASP A 159 -20.95 5.06 -27.55
CA ASP A 159 -21.33 5.74 -28.79
C ASP A 159 -20.12 6.21 -29.61
N ASN A 160 -18.91 6.21 -29.02
CA ASN A 160 -17.67 6.68 -29.63
C ASN A 160 -16.50 5.73 -29.32
N PRO A 161 -16.52 4.48 -29.80
CA PRO A 161 -15.54 3.45 -29.43
C PRO A 161 -14.09 3.82 -29.82
N GLU A 162 -13.91 4.66 -30.83
CA GLU A 162 -12.60 5.14 -31.27
C GLU A 162 -11.90 6.01 -30.22
N TRP A 163 -12.64 6.67 -29.30
CA TRP A 163 -12.06 7.44 -28.19
C TRP A 163 -11.42 6.57 -27.10
N GLY A 164 -11.73 5.27 -27.07
CA GLY A 164 -11.14 4.30 -26.14
C GLY A 164 -9.79 3.74 -26.60
N THR A 165 -9.42 4.00 -27.87
CA THR A 165 -8.16 3.52 -28.45
C THR A 165 -6.95 4.21 -27.84
N ALA A 166 -5.77 3.58 -27.88
CA ALA A 166 -4.53 4.17 -27.34
C ALA A 166 -4.20 5.54 -27.98
N GLU A 167 -4.59 5.75 -29.24
CA GLU A 167 -4.36 6.97 -30.01
C GLU A 167 -5.21 8.15 -29.50
N ARG A 168 -6.48 7.90 -29.14
CA ARG A 168 -7.46 8.93 -28.73
C ARG A 168 -7.70 9.01 -27.23
N ARG A 169 -7.11 8.09 -26.45
CA ARG A 169 -7.26 8.04 -24.99
C ARG A 169 -6.83 9.35 -24.34
N HIS A 170 -5.77 9.98 -24.85
CA HIS A 170 -5.33 11.29 -24.38
C HIS A 170 -6.42 12.36 -24.58
N ASP A 171 -7.06 12.41 -25.75
CA ASP A 171 -8.15 13.37 -26.03
C ASP A 171 -9.36 13.16 -25.11
N MET A 172 -9.73 11.89 -24.85
CA MET A 172 -10.82 11.56 -23.93
C MET A 172 -10.50 12.03 -22.51
N ASN A 173 -9.28 11.76 -22.05
CA ASN A 173 -8.86 12.14 -20.71
C ASN A 173 -8.83 13.67 -20.56
N LYS A 174 -8.33 14.38 -21.58
CA LYS A 174 -8.34 15.85 -21.62
C LYS A 174 -9.75 16.43 -21.62
N LEU A 175 -10.70 15.82 -22.34
CA LEU A 175 -12.12 16.18 -22.27
C LEU A 175 -12.63 16.09 -20.83
N MET A 176 -12.37 14.99 -20.13
CA MET A 176 -12.80 14.82 -18.74
C MET A 176 -12.21 15.90 -17.83
N ALA A 177 -10.93 16.21 -17.97
CA ALA A 177 -10.28 17.29 -17.22
C ALA A 177 -10.93 18.66 -17.47
N ARG A 178 -11.25 18.98 -18.74
CA ARG A 178 -11.94 20.22 -19.13
C ARG A 178 -13.35 20.30 -18.53
N LEU A 179 -14.13 19.21 -18.59
CA LEU A 179 -15.48 19.17 -18.02
C LEU A 179 -15.44 19.40 -16.51
N ILE A 180 -14.52 18.74 -15.81
CA ILE A 180 -14.38 18.84 -14.36
C ILE A 180 -13.95 20.25 -13.94
N PHE A 181 -13.02 20.86 -14.68
CA PHE A 181 -12.70 22.28 -14.48
C PHE A 181 -13.92 23.18 -14.68
N CYS A 182 -14.72 22.95 -15.73
CA CYS A 182 -15.91 23.75 -15.99
C CYS A 182 -16.96 23.63 -14.88
N PHE A 183 -17.18 22.41 -14.35
CA PHE A 183 -18.09 22.20 -13.22
C PHE A 183 -17.59 22.88 -11.94
N PHE A 184 -16.29 22.81 -11.66
CA PHE A 184 -15.69 23.56 -10.56
C PHE A 184 -15.83 25.07 -10.75
N ALA A 185 -15.57 25.56 -11.96
CA ALA A 185 -15.57 26.99 -12.27
C ALA A 185 -16.97 27.63 -12.22
N GLU A 186 -18.02 26.89 -12.59
CA GLU A 186 -19.39 27.40 -12.52
C GLU A 186 -19.96 27.48 -11.10
N ASP A 187 -19.44 26.71 -10.16
CA ASP A 187 -19.88 26.72 -8.77
C ASP A 187 -19.04 27.63 -7.86
N THR A 188 -17.88 28.07 -8.34
CA THR A 188 -16.93 28.91 -7.59
C THR A 188 -16.84 30.34 -8.11
N ASP A 189 -17.87 30.82 -8.82
CA ASP A 189 -17.97 32.16 -9.44
C ASP A 189 -16.84 32.52 -10.43
N ILE A 190 -15.99 31.57 -10.82
CA ILE A 190 -14.99 31.76 -11.88
C ILE A 190 -15.72 32.01 -13.21
N PHE A 191 -16.81 31.28 -13.43
CA PHE A 191 -17.82 31.67 -14.41
C PHE A 191 -18.85 32.56 -13.71
N ILE A 192 -19.21 33.68 -14.36
CA ILE A 192 -20.15 34.63 -13.77
C ILE A 192 -21.53 33.98 -13.69
N GLY A 193 -21.98 33.69 -12.47
CA GLY A 193 -23.27 33.06 -12.16
C GLY A 193 -23.16 31.55 -11.95
N LYS A 194 -23.98 31.02 -11.03
CA LYS A 194 -24.00 29.59 -10.69
C LYS A 194 -24.56 28.76 -11.85
N GLY A 195 -23.93 27.61 -12.15
CA GLY A 195 -24.42 26.64 -13.13
C GLY A 195 -24.27 27.07 -14.60
N ARG A 196 -23.50 28.13 -14.87
CA ARG A 196 -23.44 28.78 -16.19
C ARG A 196 -23.07 27.82 -17.33
N PHE A 197 -22.11 26.93 -17.12
CA PHE A 197 -21.64 26.01 -18.17
C PHE A 197 -22.71 24.94 -18.45
N THR A 198 -23.21 24.31 -17.39
CA THR A 198 -24.24 23.29 -17.44
C THR A 198 -25.55 23.84 -18.02
N ASP A 199 -25.98 25.02 -17.60
CA ASP A 199 -27.20 25.69 -18.11
C ASP A 199 -27.06 26.08 -19.58
N THR A 200 -25.89 26.58 -19.99
CA THR A 200 -25.64 26.91 -21.40
C THR A 200 -25.73 25.66 -22.28
N ILE A 201 -25.15 24.54 -21.83
CA ILE A 201 -25.29 23.26 -22.53
C ILE A 201 -26.75 22.84 -22.56
N ALA A 202 -27.46 22.88 -21.44
CA ALA A 202 -28.87 22.50 -21.35
C ALA A 202 -29.76 23.30 -22.30
N GLN A 203 -29.48 24.60 -22.46
CA GLN A 203 -30.26 25.52 -23.29
C GLN A 203 -29.92 25.42 -24.79
N MET A 204 -28.64 25.31 -25.14
CA MET A 204 -28.17 25.41 -26.53
C MET A 204 -28.09 24.06 -27.24
N SER A 205 -28.10 22.95 -26.49
CA SER A 205 -28.16 21.62 -27.09
C SER A 205 -29.60 21.15 -27.33
N GLU A 206 -29.79 20.48 -28.47
CA GLU A 206 -31.05 19.86 -28.86
C GLU A 206 -31.48 18.79 -27.86
N ARG A 207 -32.80 18.58 -27.75
CA ARG A 207 -33.36 17.60 -26.81
C ARG A 207 -32.93 16.16 -27.11
N ASP A 208 -32.55 15.88 -28.35
CA ASP A 208 -32.05 14.58 -28.77
C ASP A 208 -30.53 14.42 -28.66
N ALA A 209 -29.84 15.45 -28.16
CA ALA A 209 -28.39 15.54 -28.00
C ALA A 209 -27.56 15.61 -29.31
N SER A 210 -28.20 15.79 -30.47
CA SER A 210 -27.53 15.70 -31.78
C SER A 210 -26.38 16.70 -31.96
N ASN A 211 -26.46 17.88 -31.35
CA ASN A 211 -25.49 18.98 -31.44
C ASN A 211 -24.73 19.25 -30.12
N THR A 212 -24.87 18.40 -29.08
CA THR A 212 -24.26 18.66 -27.77
C THR A 212 -22.73 18.81 -27.87
N HIS A 213 -22.10 17.97 -28.69
CA HIS A 213 -20.66 18.03 -28.96
C HIS A 213 -20.22 19.35 -29.60
N ASP A 214 -20.99 19.90 -30.55
CA ASP A 214 -20.71 21.19 -31.18
C ASP A 214 -20.81 22.36 -30.18
N VAL A 215 -21.80 22.30 -29.28
CA VAL A 215 -21.98 23.30 -28.23
C VAL A 215 -20.79 23.30 -27.28
N ILE A 216 -20.38 22.14 -26.79
CA ILE A 216 -19.22 21.99 -25.89
C ILE A 216 -17.93 22.43 -26.59
N ALA A 217 -17.70 22.01 -27.84
CA ALA A 217 -16.55 22.43 -28.63
C ALA A 217 -16.49 23.95 -28.80
N THR A 218 -17.64 24.60 -29.02
CA THR A 218 -17.74 26.06 -29.12
C THR A 218 -17.37 26.75 -27.81
N LEU A 219 -17.81 26.21 -26.66
CA LEU A 219 -17.45 26.72 -25.34
C LEU A 219 -15.95 26.56 -25.06
N PHE A 220 -15.37 25.41 -25.38
CA PHE A 220 -13.93 25.16 -25.22
C PHE A 220 -13.10 26.12 -26.08
N ARG A 221 -13.52 26.33 -27.34
CA ARG A 221 -12.90 27.33 -28.22
C ARG A 221 -12.99 28.74 -27.64
N ALA A 222 -14.13 29.11 -27.05
CA ALA A 222 -14.29 30.42 -26.38
C ALA A 222 -13.34 30.58 -25.19
N MET A 223 -13.15 29.53 -24.40
CA MET A 223 -12.22 29.51 -23.26
C MET A 223 -10.75 29.48 -23.70
N ASN A 224 -10.45 29.07 -24.94
CA ASN A 224 -9.12 29.11 -25.53
C ASN A 224 -8.82 30.39 -26.35
N THR A 225 -9.81 31.26 -26.56
CA THR A 225 -9.67 32.46 -27.43
C THR A 225 -9.78 33.75 -26.62
N GLN A 226 -8.79 34.64 -26.73
CA GLN A 226 -8.79 35.95 -26.05
C GLN A 226 -10.00 36.79 -26.50
N ARG A 227 -10.54 37.62 -25.61
CA ARG A 227 -11.83 38.31 -25.81
C ARG A 227 -11.85 39.15 -27.09
N GLU A 228 -10.73 39.78 -27.41
CA GLU A 228 -10.52 40.65 -28.56
C GLU A 228 -10.56 39.88 -29.89
N GLU A 229 -10.18 38.61 -29.88
CA GLU A 229 -10.06 37.75 -31.07
C GLU A 229 -11.35 36.97 -31.38
N ARG A 230 -12.30 36.93 -30.43
CA ARG A 230 -13.52 36.10 -30.53
C ARG A 230 -14.40 36.44 -31.72
N ALA A 231 -14.51 37.72 -32.06
CA ALA A 231 -15.30 38.15 -33.22
C ALA A 231 -14.71 37.63 -34.54
N ALA A 232 -13.37 37.66 -34.67
CA ALA A 232 -12.67 37.13 -35.84
C ALA A 232 -12.72 35.59 -35.90
N ALA A 233 -12.67 34.93 -34.74
CA ALA A 233 -12.81 33.48 -34.61
C ALA A 233 -14.26 32.97 -34.78
N GLY A 234 -15.23 33.86 -35.03
CA GLY A 234 -16.63 33.50 -35.27
C GLY A 234 -17.35 32.94 -34.04
N ILE A 235 -16.90 33.30 -32.82
CA ILE A 235 -17.48 32.78 -31.58
C ILE A 235 -18.88 33.38 -31.36
N PRO A 236 -19.93 32.56 -31.20
CA PRO A 236 -21.29 33.05 -30.96
C PRO A 236 -21.42 33.87 -29.67
N ARG A 237 -22.36 34.82 -29.65
CA ARG A 237 -22.58 35.70 -28.49
C ARG A 237 -22.82 34.96 -27.17
N TRP A 238 -23.55 33.85 -27.21
CA TRP A 238 -23.86 33.04 -26.03
C TRP A 238 -22.62 32.36 -25.42
N ALA A 239 -21.60 32.08 -26.23
CA ALA A 239 -20.31 31.55 -25.77
C ALA A 239 -19.30 32.66 -25.45
N ALA A 240 -19.46 33.85 -26.04
CA ALA A 240 -18.52 34.95 -25.94
C ALA A 240 -18.40 35.57 -24.53
N GLU A 241 -19.30 35.25 -23.61
CA GLU A 241 -19.25 35.75 -22.23
C GLU A 241 -18.41 34.87 -21.29
N PHE A 242 -18.06 33.64 -21.67
CA PHE A 242 -17.15 32.80 -20.88
C PHE A 242 -15.75 33.43 -20.78
N PRO A 243 -15.04 33.32 -19.64
CA PRO A 243 -13.71 33.92 -19.52
C PRO A 243 -12.70 33.21 -20.43
N TYR A 244 -11.58 33.88 -20.69
CA TYR A 244 -10.42 33.26 -21.31
C TYR A 244 -9.65 32.49 -20.23
N VAL A 245 -9.35 31.22 -20.46
CA VAL A 245 -8.89 30.30 -19.41
C VAL A 245 -7.43 29.85 -19.55
N ASN A 246 -6.97 29.49 -20.75
CA ASN A 246 -5.73 28.71 -20.98
C ASN A 246 -4.45 29.21 -20.24
N GLY A 247 -3.32 28.49 -20.25
CA GLY A 247 -3.07 27.37 -19.33
C GLY A 247 -2.78 25.99 -19.91
N ALA A 248 -2.71 25.83 -21.24
CA ALA A 248 -2.67 24.54 -21.97
C ALA A 248 -3.90 23.61 -21.81
N LEU A 249 -4.72 23.76 -20.75
CA LEU A 249 -5.92 22.94 -20.48
C LEU A 249 -6.92 22.93 -21.64
N PHE A 250 -7.22 24.10 -22.21
CA PHE A 250 -8.12 24.25 -23.36
C PHE A 250 -7.39 24.32 -24.71
N SER A 251 -6.08 24.11 -24.74
CA SER A 251 -5.29 24.07 -25.97
C SER A 251 -5.32 22.69 -26.63
N GLY A 252 -4.92 22.60 -27.90
CA GLY A 252 -4.95 21.36 -28.68
C GLY A 252 -6.25 21.19 -29.45
N SER A 253 -6.72 19.95 -29.61
CA SER A 253 -7.94 19.66 -30.37
C SER A 253 -9.20 20.23 -29.71
N ASP A 254 -10.08 20.79 -30.56
CA ASP A 254 -11.44 21.23 -30.22
C ASP A 254 -12.46 20.10 -30.37
N GLU A 255 -12.04 18.90 -30.78
CA GLU A 255 -12.95 17.76 -30.97
C GLU A 255 -13.58 17.33 -29.64
N VAL A 256 -14.85 16.95 -29.72
CA VAL A 256 -15.65 16.46 -28.59
C VAL A 256 -16.41 15.21 -29.07
N PRO A 257 -16.46 14.11 -28.30
CA PRO A 257 -17.22 12.92 -28.66
C PRO A 257 -18.69 13.25 -28.79
N ARG A 258 -19.41 12.52 -29.64
CA ARG A 258 -20.86 12.67 -29.78
C ARG A 258 -21.55 12.21 -28.51
N PHE A 259 -22.63 12.89 -28.15
CA PHE A 259 -23.42 12.55 -26.99
C PHE A 259 -24.72 11.86 -27.42
N SER A 260 -25.07 10.78 -26.75
CA SER A 260 -26.46 10.31 -26.70
C SER A 260 -27.27 11.12 -25.69
N ARG A 261 -28.60 10.94 -25.72
CA ARG A 261 -29.51 11.49 -24.70
C ARG A 261 -29.10 11.08 -23.29
N ILE A 262 -28.62 9.85 -23.12
CA ILE A 262 -28.18 9.31 -21.84
C ILE A 262 -26.89 10.00 -21.39
N ALA A 263 -25.87 10.08 -22.25
CA ALA A 263 -24.63 10.78 -21.95
C ALA A 263 -24.87 12.26 -21.61
N ARG A 264 -25.75 12.94 -22.34
CA ARG A 264 -26.15 14.32 -22.06
C ARG A 264 -26.82 14.44 -20.68
N SER A 265 -27.71 13.51 -20.33
CA SER A 265 -28.35 13.51 -19.01
C SER A 265 -27.33 13.32 -17.89
N TYR A 266 -26.36 12.41 -18.05
CA TYR A 266 -25.29 12.24 -17.08
C TYR A 266 -24.43 13.49 -16.94
N LEU A 267 -24.07 14.15 -18.05
CA LEU A 267 -23.33 15.40 -18.01
C LEU A 267 -24.07 16.47 -17.20
N LEU A 268 -25.38 16.64 -17.42
CA LEU A 268 -26.19 17.61 -16.67
C LEU A 268 -26.36 17.21 -15.19
N HIS A 269 -26.51 15.92 -14.89
CA HIS A 269 -26.60 15.43 -13.51
C HIS A 269 -25.28 15.59 -12.73
N VAL A 270 -24.15 15.47 -13.42
CA VAL A 270 -22.81 15.71 -12.85
C VAL A 270 -22.60 17.21 -12.64
N GLY A 271 -22.95 18.05 -13.62
CA GLY A 271 -22.88 19.51 -13.50
C GLY A 271 -23.82 20.10 -12.44
N GLY A 272 -24.93 19.42 -12.14
CA GLY A 272 -25.85 19.82 -11.06
C GLY A 272 -25.39 19.45 -9.64
N LEU A 273 -24.24 18.80 -9.48
CA LEU A 273 -23.63 18.58 -8.16
C LEU A 273 -23.07 19.89 -7.60
N ASP A 274 -22.86 19.96 -6.28
CA ASP A 274 -22.24 21.12 -5.62
C ASP A 274 -20.72 20.98 -5.56
N TRP A 275 -20.04 21.41 -6.62
CA TRP A 275 -18.59 21.31 -6.79
C TRP A 275 -17.79 22.19 -5.85
N THR A 276 -18.43 23.05 -5.04
CA THR A 276 -17.76 23.74 -3.94
C THR A 276 -17.34 22.79 -2.81
N LYS A 277 -17.98 21.62 -2.71
CA LYS A 277 -17.71 20.60 -1.69
C LYS A 277 -16.59 19.65 -2.05
N ILE A 278 -16.01 19.76 -3.25
CA ILE A 278 -14.97 18.85 -3.69
C ILE A 278 -13.71 19.00 -2.84
N ASN A 279 -13.16 17.87 -2.40
CA ASN A 279 -11.89 17.91 -1.70
C ASN A 279 -10.74 18.03 -2.72
N PRO A 280 -9.97 19.14 -2.74
CA PRO A 280 -8.80 19.27 -3.62
C PRO A 280 -7.77 18.14 -3.45
N ASP A 281 -7.75 17.53 -2.26
CA ASP A 281 -6.81 16.46 -1.90
C ASP A 281 -7.12 15.13 -2.61
N ILE A 282 -8.34 15.00 -3.14
CA ILE A 282 -8.85 13.83 -3.87
C ILE A 282 -9.10 14.17 -5.33
N PHE A 283 -9.25 15.46 -5.67
CA PHE A 283 -9.53 15.96 -7.02
C PHE A 283 -8.66 15.30 -8.09
N GLY A 284 -7.34 15.26 -7.86
CA GLY A 284 -6.43 14.64 -8.82
C GLY A 284 -6.65 13.12 -8.97
N SER A 285 -6.81 12.43 -7.84
CA SER A 285 -7.02 10.98 -7.83
C SER A 285 -8.38 10.57 -8.39
N MET A 286 -9.41 11.40 -8.22
CA MET A 286 -10.71 11.20 -8.85
C MET A 286 -10.59 11.22 -10.37
N ILE A 287 -9.91 12.22 -10.94
CA ILE A 287 -9.80 12.35 -12.40
C ILE A 287 -9.01 11.16 -12.98
N GLN A 288 -7.92 10.78 -12.32
CA GLN A 288 -7.13 9.62 -12.71
C GLN A 288 -7.95 8.32 -12.66
N ALA A 289 -8.74 8.12 -11.59
CA ALA A 289 -9.60 6.95 -11.44
C ALA A 289 -10.65 6.86 -12.56
N VAL A 290 -11.22 7.97 -13.03
CA VAL A 290 -12.18 7.93 -14.15
C VAL A 290 -11.49 7.56 -15.48
N ALA A 291 -10.28 8.05 -15.69
CA ALA A 291 -9.59 7.94 -16.96
C ALA A 291 -9.00 6.54 -17.23
N GLU A 292 -8.60 5.80 -16.20
CA GLU A 292 -7.74 4.62 -16.37
C GLU A 292 -8.46 3.29 -16.10
N ASP A 293 -8.47 2.41 -17.11
CA ASP A 293 -9.18 1.12 -17.07
C ASP A 293 -8.85 0.27 -15.82
N GLU A 294 -7.58 0.27 -15.41
CA GLU A 294 -7.08 -0.46 -14.24
C GLU A 294 -7.50 0.22 -12.92
N GLU A 295 -7.61 1.55 -12.89
CA GLU A 295 -7.91 2.32 -11.66
C GLU A 295 -9.41 2.69 -11.51
N ARG A 296 -10.27 2.40 -12.50
CA ARG A 296 -11.72 2.77 -12.54
C ARG A 296 -12.60 2.15 -11.46
N GLY A 297 -12.20 1.02 -10.89
CA GLY A 297 -12.86 0.42 -9.71
C GLY A 297 -12.21 0.84 -8.38
N GLU A 298 -11.22 1.73 -8.45
CA GLU A 298 -10.11 1.79 -7.50
C GLU A 298 -9.82 3.19 -6.96
N LEU A 299 -10.83 4.06 -6.91
CA LEU A 299 -10.78 5.35 -6.20
C LEU A 299 -10.13 5.26 -4.80
N GLY A 300 -10.10 4.05 -4.25
CA GLY A 300 -9.42 3.68 -3.02
C GLY A 300 -8.11 2.91 -3.09
N MET A 301 -7.71 2.26 -4.20
CA MET A 301 -6.62 1.27 -4.19
C MET A 301 -5.22 1.86 -4.45
N HIS A 302 -5.13 3.02 -5.09
CA HIS A 302 -3.87 3.77 -5.31
C HIS A 302 -3.85 5.16 -4.62
N TYR A 303 -4.99 5.62 -4.11
CA TYR A 303 -5.08 6.88 -3.35
C TYR A 303 -4.22 6.85 -2.08
N THR A 304 -3.30 7.82 -1.97
CA THR A 304 -2.52 8.05 -0.75
C THR A 304 -3.28 9.04 0.12
N SER A 305 -3.85 8.58 1.23
CA SER A 305 -4.70 9.40 2.10
C SER A 305 -3.96 10.55 2.76
N VAL A 306 -4.66 11.66 3.05
CA VAL A 306 -4.08 12.84 3.72
C VAL A 306 -3.31 12.47 4.99
N PRO A 307 -3.81 11.62 5.92
CA PRO A 307 -3.03 11.21 7.09
C PRO A 307 -1.72 10.50 6.74
N ASN A 308 -1.75 9.66 5.70
CA ASN A 308 -0.57 8.96 5.24
C ASN A 308 0.44 9.91 4.56
N ILE A 309 -0.03 10.91 3.81
CA ILE A 309 0.80 12.00 3.29
C ILE A 309 1.45 12.75 4.45
N LEU A 310 0.67 13.11 5.47
CA LEU A 310 1.15 13.82 6.65
C LEU A 310 2.15 12.99 7.48
N LYS A 311 2.02 11.65 7.52
CA LYS A 311 3.06 10.77 8.10
C LYS A 311 4.44 10.97 7.43
N VAL A 312 4.47 11.40 6.17
CA VAL A 312 5.71 11.73 5.44
C VAL A 312 6.08 13.20 5.65
N LEU A 313 5.17 14.14 5.37
CA LEU A 313 5.49 15.57 5.33
C LEU A 313 5.75 16.19 6.72
N ASN A 314 5.05 15.73 7.75
CA ASN A 314 5.22 16.22 9.14
C ASN A 314 6.65 16.06 9.63
N PRO A 315 7.19 14.84 9.76
CA PRO A 315 8.57 14.66 10.19
C PRO A 315 9.61 15.13 9.18
N LEU A 316 9.26 15.26 7.90
CA LEU A 316 10.19 15.73 6.86
C LEU A 316 10.49 17.23 7.00
N PHE A 317 9.44 18.07 7.17
CA PHE A 317 9.63 19.52 7.35
C PHE A 317 8.47 20.27 8.01
N LEU A 318 7.21 19.82 7.92
CA LEU A 318 6.09 20.61 8.44
C LEU A 318 6.12 20.76 9.97
N ASP A 319 6.54 19.74 10.72
CA ASP A 319 6.69 19.81 12.18
C ASP A 319 7.68 20.91 12.58
N ASP A 320 8.81 21.03 11.86
CA ASP A 320 9.81 22.08 12.10
C ASP A 320 9.22 23.47 11.84
N LEU A 321 8.46 23.64 10.75
CA LEU A 321 7.80 24.92 10.46
C LEU A 321 6.77 25.32 11.53
N GLN A 322 5.97 24.35 12.00
CA GLN A 322 5.01 24.57 13.09
C GLN A 322 5.70 24.88 14.41
N GLU A 323 6.81 24.20 14.72
CA GLU A 323 7.62 24.49 15.91
C GLU A 323 8.20 25.90 15.84
N LYS A 324 8.76 26.32 14.69
CA LYS A 324 9.25 27.69 14.48
C LYS A 324 8.16 28.75 14.56
N LEU A 325 6.95 28.45 14.09
CA LEU A 325 5.79 29.33 14.25
C LEU A 325 5.39 29.48 15.72
N LYS A 326 5.46 28.41 16.50
CA LYS A 326 5.19 28.42 17.94
C LYS A 326 6.28 29.18 18.71
N GLU A 327 7.55 28.92 18.41
CA GLU A 327 8.70 29.65 18.99
C GLU A 327 8.63 31.15 18.69
N ALA A 328 8.22 31.53 17.48
CA ALA A 328 8.07 32.93 17.10
C ALA A 328 7.00 33.66 17.92
N SER A 329 5.99 32.96 18.44
CA SER A 329 4.88 33.54 19.21
C SER A 329 4.30 34.76 18.45
N ASP A 330 4.29 35.95 19.07
CA ASP A 330 3.88 37.24 18.47
C ASP A 330 5.07 38.12 18.04
N ASN A 331 6.30 37.58 18.01
CA ASN A 331 7.47 38.35 17.59
C ASN A 331 7.46 38.60 16.08
N ALA A 332 7.13 39.83 15.70
CA ALA A 332 7.03 40.26 14.31
C ALA A 332 8.28 39.92 13.47
N ARG A 333 9.50 40.07 14.00
CA ARG A 333 10.74 39.80 13.25
C ARG A 333 10.93 38.31 13.00
N MET A 334 10.67 37.47 14.00
CA MET A 334 10.75 36.01 13.85
C MET A 334 9.70 35.50 12.86
N LEU A 335 8.47 36.00 12.95
CA LEU A 335 7.39 35.70 12.01
C LEU A 335 7.74 36.09 10.56
N LEU A 336 8.33 37.27 10.36
CA LEU A 336 8.78 37.70 9.03
C LEU A 336 9.91 36.81 8.48
N ASN A 337 10.86 36.42 9.33
CA ASN A 337 11.94 35.52 8.93
C ASN A 337 11.40 34.13 8.56
N LEU A 338 10.40 33.63 9.31
CA LEU A 338 9.76 32.36 9.00
C LEU A 338 9.02 32.43 7.66
N ARG A 339 8.24 33.49 7.39
CA ARG A 339 7.59 33.69 6.07
C ARG A 339 8.60 33.70 4.93
N LYS A 340 9.71 34.43 5.09
CA LYS A 340 10.80 34.47 4.10
C LYS A 340 11.47 33.11 3.87
N ARG A 341 11.55 32.26 4.89
CA ARG A 341 12.05 30.88 4.75
C ARG A 341 11.06 30.02 3.97
N ILE A 342 9.78 30.03 4.37
CA ILE A 342 8.72 29.23 3.74
C ILE A 342 8.59 29.56 2.25
N ALA A 343 8.67 30.83 1.86
CA ALA A 343 8.64 31.28 0.46
C ALA A 343 9.77 30.68 -0.41
N LYS A 344 10.86 30.19 0.20
CA LYS A 344 12.01 29.59 -0.50
C LYS A 344 12.02 28.06 -0.49
N ILE A 345 11.17 27.43 0.31
CA ILE A 345 11.09 25.96 0.39
C ILE A 345 10.62 25.40 -0.94
N ARG A 346 11.27 24.32 -1.39
CA ARG A 346 10.89 23.58 -2.59
C ARG A 346 10.47 22.17 -2.20
N VAL A 347 9.39 21.70 -2.78
CA VAL A 347 8.86 20.35 -2.56
C VAL A 347 8.91 19.62 -3.89
N PHE A 348 9.56 18.46 -3.94
CA PHE A 348 9.77 17.70 -5.18
C PHE A 348 9.27 16.27 -5.05
N ASP A 349 8.33 15.87 -5.89
CA ASP A 349 7.81 14.51 -5.96
C ASP A 349 8.20 13.83 -7.29
N PRO A 350 9.23 12.96 -7.30
CA PRO A 350 9.71 12.28 -8.50
C PRO A 350 8.84 11.07 -8.92
N ALA A 351 7.65 10.88 -8.36
CA ALA A 351 6.65 9.92 -8.80
C ALA A 351 5.26 10.43 -8.41
N CYS A 352 4.92 11.64 -8.87
CA CYS A 352 3.87 12.45 -8.26
C CYS A 352 2.45 12.00 -8.55
N GLY A 353 2.22 11.14 -9.56
CA GLY A 353 0.87 10.74 -9.97
C GLY A 353 -0.01 11.96 -10.22
N SER A 354 -1.15 12.02 -9.55
CA SER A 354 -2.07 13.16 -9.59
C SER A 354 -1.66 14.38 -8.76
N GLY A 355 -0.49 14.37 -8.12
CA GLY A 355 0.09 15.53 -7.43
C GLY A 355 -0.31 15.69 -5.95
N ASN A 356 -0.93 14.70 -5.31
CA ASN A 356 -1.50 14.86 -3.96
C ASN A 356 -0.47 15.29 -2.90
N PHE A 357 0.74 14.73 -2.90
CA PHE A 357 1.81 15.16 -1.98
C PHE A 357 2.14 16.65 -2.13
N LEU A 358 2.18 17.14 -3.38
CA LEU A 358 2.47 18.53 -3.70
C LEU A 358 1.32 19.45 -3.25
N VAL A 359 0.07 19.04 -3.50
CA VAL A 359 -1.14 19.78 -3.09
C VAL A 359 -1.22 19.90 -1.58
N ILE A 360 -1.04 18.81 -0.84
CA ILE A 360 -1.07 18.85 0.63
C ILE A 360 0.08 19.69 1.17
N ALA A 361 1.30 19.51 0.67
CA ALA A 361 2.42 20.32 1.08
C ALA A 361 2.15 21.83 0.87
N TYR A 362 1.58 22.20 -0.28
CA TYR A 362 1.19 23.57 -0.58
C TYR A 362 0.16 24.11 0.41
N LYS A 363 -0.94 23.38 0.63
CA LYS A 363 -2.02 23.78 1.56
C LYS A 363 -1.52 23.96 2.99
N GLU A 364 -0.73 23.02 3.50
CA GLU A 364 -0.18 23.09 4.85
C GLU A 364 0.79 24.27 5.01
N MET A 365 1.63 24.52 4.00
CA MET A 365 2.51 25.70 4.00
C MET A 365 1.73 27.02 3.92
N ARG A 366 0.66 27.08 3.12
CA ARG A 366 -0.26 28.23 3.04
C ARG A 366 -0.99 28.48 4.37
N ALA A 367 -1.38 27.43 5.08
CA ALA A 367 -2.00 27.56 6.40
C ALA A 367 -1.04 28.18 7.43
N ILE A 368 0.23 27.76 7.42
CA ILE A 368 1.28 28.36 8.27
C ILE A 368 1.52 29.82 7.88
N GLU A 369 1.60 30.14 6.59
CA GLU A 369 1.74 31.52 6.11
C GLU A 369 0.55 32.41 6.51
N ALA A 370 -0.68 31.92 6.38
CA ALA A 370 -1.89 32.63 6.77
C ALA A 370 -1.90 32.95 8.27
N GLU A 371 -1.48 32.00 9.11
CA GLU A 371 -1.34 32.23 10.55
C GLU A 371 -0.25 33.27 10.88
N ILE A 372 0.86 33.26 10.15
CA ILE A 372 1.89 34.31 10.24
C ILE A 372 1.29 35.68 9.88
N ASN A 373 0.57 35.77 8.77
CA ASN A 373 -0.06 37.00 8.29
C ASN A 373 -1.10 37.53 9.29
N ARG A 374 -1.92 36.65 9.86
CA ARG A 374 -2.90 36.98 10.91
C ARG A 374 -2.21 37.59 12.15
N ARG A 375 -1.18 36.94 12.68
CA ARG A 375 -0.43 37.44 13.86
C ARG A 375 0.30 38.76 13.60
N ARG A 376 0.65 39.02 12.33
CA ARG A 376 1.28 40.28 11.91
C ARG A 376 0.29 41.40 11.56
N GLY A 377 -1.03 41.13 11.57
CA GLY A 377 -2.05 42.11 11.17
C GLY A 377 -2.09 42.37 9.65
N GLU A 378 -1.71 41.38 8.84
CA GLU A 378 -1.64 41.46 7.36
C GLU A 378 -2.55 40.39 6.69
N PRO A 379 -3.83 40.19 7.06
CA PRO A 379 -4.62 39.02 6.63
C PRO A 379 -4.85 38.91 5.11
N ASP A 380 -5.00 40.04 4.41
CA ASP A 380 -5.31 40.05 2.97
C ASP A 380 -4.06 39.97 2.06
N ARG A 381 -2.89 39.70 2.65
CA ARG A 381 -1.62 39.69 1.93
C ARG A 381 -1.58 38.53 0.92
N VAL A 382 -1.15 38.83 -0.30
CA VAL A 382 -0.83 37.83 -1.34
C VAL A 382 0.24 36.87 -0.82
N SER A 383 0.11 35.58 -1.15
CA SER A 383 1.10 34.57 -0.77
C SER A 383 2.48 34.88 -1.37
N GLU A 384 3.54 34.68 -0.58
CA GLU A 384 4.92 34.72 -1.06
C GLU A 384 5.39 33.33 -1.54
N ILE A 385 4.55 32.29 -1.38
CA ILE A 385 4.80 30.91 -1.79
C ILE A 385 4.36 30.71 -3.24
N GLN A 386 5.33 30.51 -4.14
CA GLN A 386 5.05 30.32 -5.57
C GLN A 386 4.82 28.85 -5.91
N LEU A 387 3.87 28.56 -6.82
CA LEU A 387 3.65 27.20 -7.33
C LEU A 387 4.90 26.60 -8.02
N THR A 388 5.79 27.43 -8.56
CA THR A 388 7.07 26.99 -9.14
C THR A 388 8.03 26.32 -8.13
N ASN A 389 7.75 26.42 -6.83
CA ASN A 389 8.48 25.70 -5.79
C ASN A 389 8.06 24.23 -5.67
N PHE A 390 6.92 23.83 -6.23
CA PHE A 390 6.38 22.48 -6.18
C PHE A 390 6.67 21.79 -7.48
N ARG A 391 7.50 20.75 -7.45
CA ARG A 391 7.98 20.04 -8.65
C ARG A 391 7.51 18.60 -8.65
N GLY A 392 7.22 18.07 -9.82
CA GLY A 392 6.84 16.67 -9.97
C GLY A 392 7.46 16.02 -11.20
N ILE A 393 7.72 14.72 -11.13
CA ILE A 393 7.89 13.87 -12.32
C ILE A 393 6.79 12.81 -12.29
N GLU A 394 6.15 12.60 -13.44
CA GLU A 394 5.14 11.56 -13.62
C GLU A 394 5.32 10.91 -14.99
N LEU A 395 5.28 9.57 -15.04
CA LEU A 395 5.55 8.83 -16.28
C LEU A 395 4.48 9.09 -17.34
N ARG A 396 3.22 9.23 -16.92
CA ARG A 396 2.07 9.38 -17.80
C ARG A 396 1.71 10.84 -17.96
N ASP A 397 1.54 11.27 -19.22
CA ASP A 397 1.25 12.67 -19.54
C ASP A 397 -0.05 13.18 -18.89
N PHE A 398 -1.11 12.37 -18.91
CA PHE A 398 -2.40 12.80 -18.36
C PHE A 398 -2.38 13.03 -16.84
N PRO A 399 -1.94 12.08 -15.98
CA PRO A 399 -1.77 12.36 -14.54
C PRO A 399 -0.85 13.56 -14.27
N ALA A 400 0.17 13.79 -15.10
CA ALA A 400 1.01 14.98 -14.99
C ALA A 400 0.23 16.28 -15.24
N GLU A 401 -0.65 16.33 -16.25
CA GLU A 401 -1.58 17.46 -16.47
C GLU A 401 -2.53 17.66 -15.29
N ILE A 402 -3.05 16.58 -14.72
CA ILE A 402 -3.94 16.63 -13.56
C ILE A 402 -3.23 17.17 -12.32
N ALA A 403 -1.99 16.77 -12.07
CA ALA A 403 -1.17 17.31 -10.99
C ALA A 403 -0.95 18.83 -11.14
N ARG A 404 -0.78 19.33 -12.37
CA ARG A 404 -0.68 20.78 -12.62
C ARG A 404 -1.99 21.49 -12.27
N LEU A 405 -3.12 20.96 -12.74
CA LEU A 405 -4.43 21.55 -12.48
C LEU A 405 -4.78 21.55 -10.99
N ALA A 406 -4.49 20.44 -10.28
CA ALA A 406 -4.76 20.30 -8.85
C ALA A 406 -4.00 21.35 -8.01
N LEU A 407 -2.75 21.66 -8.37
CA LEU A 407 -1.97 22.72 -7.71
C LEU A 407 -2.57 24.11 -7.91
N VAL A 408 -3.03 24.43 -9.12
CA VAL A 408 -3.65 25.74 -9.42
C VAL A 408 -4.99 25.89 -8.70
N ILE A 409 -5.78 24.81 -8.64
CA ILE A 409 -7.03 24.80 -7.87
C ILE A 409 -6.75 24.97 -6.37
N ALA A 410 -5.70 24.31 -5.84
CA ALA A 410 -5.30 24.47 -4.45
C ALA A 410 -4.87 25.91 -4.13
N GLU A 411 -4.12 26.58 -5.02
CA GLU A 411 -3.79 28.00 -4.92
C GLU A 411 -5.04 28.87 -4.82
N TYR A 412 -5.99 28.68 -5.74
CA TYR A 412 -7.24 29.41 -5.76
C TYR A 412 -8.05 29.21 -4.47
N GLN A 413 -8.20 27.97 -4.01
CA GLN A 413 -8.96 27.68 -2.80
C GLN A 413 -8.29 28.27 -1.54
N CYS A 414 -6.97 28.22 -1.44
CA CYS A 414 -6.26 28.90 -0.36
C CYS A 414 -6.45 30.42 -0.44
N ASP A 415 -6.46 31.01 -1.62
CA ASP A 415 -6.73 32.44 -1.81
C ASP A 415 -8.16 32.81 -1.41
N VAL A 416 -9.16 32.02 -1.80
CA VAL A 416 -10.55 32.20 -1.35
C VAL A 416 -10.63 32.11 0.18
N LEU A 417 -10.00 31.10 0.77
CA LEU A 417 -10.04 30.85 2.22
C LEU A 417 -9.39 31.96 3.04
N TYR A 418 -8.24 32.49 2.59
CA TYR A 418 -7.42 33.41 3.38
C TYR A 418 -7.54 34.88 2.97
N ARG A 419 -7.89 35.18 1.71
CA ARG A 419 -8.02 36.56 1.16
C ARG A 419 -9.45 36.90 0.77
N GLY A 420 -10.33 35.90 0.64
CA GLY A 420 -11.71 36.08 0.23
C GLY A 420 -11.92 36.04 -1.29
N GLN A 421 -13.14 35.66 -1.67
CA GLN A 421 -13.58 35.37 -3.05
C GLN A 421 -13.20 36.45 -4.07
N LYS A 422 -13.44 37.72 -3.73
CA LYS A 422 -13.24 38.84 -4.66
C LYS A 422 -11.78 39.01 -5.08
N LEU A 423 -10.84 38.84 -4.13
CA LEU A 423 -9.41 38.99 -4.41
C LEU A 423 -8.88 37.77 -5.18
N ALA A 424 -9.33 36.57 -4.83
CA ALA A 424 -8.95 35.34 -5.52
C ALA A 424 -9.36 35.36 -7.01
N LEU A 425 -10.61 35.74 -7.31
CA LEU A 425 -11.13 35.80 -8.68
C LEU A 425 -10.37 36.80 -9.58
N ALA A 426 -9.86 37.89 -9.01
CA ALA A 426 -9.16 38.92 -9.77
C ALA A 426 -7.80 38.45 -10.31
N GLU A 427 -7.21 37.42 -9.71
CA GLU A 427 -5.85 36.93 -10.02
C GLU A 427 -5.84 35.51 -10.61
N PHE A 428 -6.97 34.79 -10.58
CA PHE A 428 -7.04 33.38 -10.96
C PHE A 428 -6.88 33.12 -12.48
N LEU A 429 -7.53 33.93 -13.32
CA LEU A 429 -7.48 33.77 -14.77
C LEU A 429 -6.66 34.89 -15.44
N PRO A 430 -5.87 34.56 -16.48
CA PRO A 430 -5.72 33.24 -17.13
C PRO A 430 -4.81 32.27 -16.35
N LEU A 431 -5.01 30.97 -16.57
CA LEU A 431 -4.18 29.92 -15.97
C LEU A 431 -2.75 29.99 -16.51
N ARG A 432 -1.75 29.87 -15.64
CA ARG A 432 -0.35 29.86 -16.07
C ARG A 432 0.03 28.51 -16.66
N ASN A 433 0.83 28.51 -17.73
CA ASN A 433 1.38 27.30 -18.36
C ASN A 433 2.88 27.15 -18.03
N GLU A 434 3.24 27.24 -16.75
CA GLU A 434 4.62 27.08 -16.30
C GLU A 434 4.91 25.60 -16.03
N ASN A 435 6.12 25.15 -16.38
CA ASN A 435 6.46 23.73 -16.40
C ASN A 435 6.93 23.24 -15.02
N TRP A 436 6.01 23.09 -14.06
CA TRP A 436 6.31 22.58 -12.71
C TRP A 436 6.15 21.06 -12.53
N ILE A 437 5.31 20.39 -13.34
CA ILE A 437 5.28 18.93 -13.44
C ILE A 437 5.90 18.49 -14.77
N THR A 438 6.84 17.56 -14.74
CA THR A 438 7.50 16.99 -15.91
C THR A 438 6.91 15.61 -16.24
N ALA A 439 6.41 15.44 -17.46
CA ALA A 439 6.01 14.12 -17.95
C ALA A 439 7.25 13.34 -18.43
N GLY A 440 7.53 12.17 -17.84
CA GLY A 440 8.63 11.30 -18.24
C GLY A 440 9.08 10.32 -17.16
N ASN A 441 10.06 9.47 -17.50
CA ASN A 441 10.54 8.43 -16.61
C ASN A 441 11.54 8.98 -15.57
N ALA A 442 11.13 9.05 -14.31
CA ALA A 442 11.95 9.59 -13.23
C ALA A 442 13.27 8.86 -13.00
N LEU A 443 13.39 7.57 -13.35
CA LEU A 443 14.65 6.84 -13.22
C LEU A 443 15.66 7.19 -14.32
N GLN A 444 15.18 7.65 -15.48
CA GLN A 444 16.02 8.06 -16.61
C GLN A 444 16.34 9.56 -16.62
N LEU A 445 15.40 10.40 -16.17
CA LEU A 445 15.56 11.86 -16.17
C LEU A 445 16.54 12.37 -15.11
N ASP A 446 17.27 13.44 -15.40
CA ASP A 446 18.12 14.11 -14.41
C ASP A 446 17.28 14.96 -13.44
N TRP A 447 17.31 14.59 -12.15
CA TRP A 447 16.55 15.28 -11.11
C TRP A 447 17.09 16.68 -10.82
N GLU A 448 18.37 16.94 -11.09
CA GLU A 448 18.93 18.29 -10.97
C GLU A 448 18.38 19.23 -12.05
N GLN A 449 17.92 18.70 -13.18
CA GLN A 449 17.28 19.50 -14.23
C GLN A 449 15.78 19.69 -13.95
N ALA A 450 15.10 18.66 -13.44
CA ALA A 450 13.68 18.75 -13.08
C ALA A 450 13.42 19.65 -11.86
N CYS A 451 14.32 19.62 -10.87
CA CYS A 451 14.27 20.46 -9.68
C CYS A 451 15.69 20.95 -9.33
N PRO A 452 16.23 21.96 -10.03
CA PRO A 452 17.56 22.47 -9.75
C PRO A 452 17.59 23.12 -8.37
N ALA A 453 18.60 22.83 -7.54
CA ALA A 453 18.71 23.43 -6.21
C ALA A 453 19.31 24.86 -6.23
N LYS A 454 20.00 25.21 -7.33
CA LYS A 454 20.62 26.52 -7.58
C LYS A 454 19.97 27.11 -8.83
N GLY A 455 19.75 28.43 -8.87
CA GLY A 455 19.09 29.11 -10.00
C GLY A 455 19.94 29.03 -11.28
N ILE A 456 19.85 27.92 -11.99
CA ILE A 456 20.45 27.75 -13.31
C ILE A 456 19.32 27.43 -14.26
N SER A 457 19.20 28.23 -15.33
CA SER A 457 18.43 27.88 -16.51
C SER A 457 19.13 26.72 -17.22
N VAL A 458 18.51 25.54 -17.24
CA VAL A 458 19.11 24.37 -17.90
C VAL A 458 18.05 23.64 -18.73
N LYS A 459 18.43 23.31 -19.96
CA LYS A 459 17.67 22.48 -20.89
C LYS A 459 17.71 21.03 -20.44
N LEU A 460 16.55 20.36 -20.47
CA LEU A 460 16.47 18.91 -20.27
C LEU A 460 17.24 18.20 -21.40
N VAL A 461 18.36 17.55 -21.09
CA VAL A 461 19.10 16.70 -22.03
C VAL A 461 18.96 15.25 -21.56
N GLY A 462 18.22 14.44 -22.31
CA GLY A 462 18.25 12.99 -22.19
C GLY A 462 19.46 12.40 -22.94
N ASP A 463 19.89 11.19 -22.57
CA ASP A 463 20.98 10.46 -23.24
C ASP A 463 20.64 10.00 -24.67
N ASP A 464 19.39 10.16 -25.13
CA ASP A 464 18.92 9.78 -26.46
C ASP A 464 18.21 10.95 -27.17
N LEU A 465 18.67 11.27 -28.39
CA LEU A 465 18.17 12.35 -29.24
C LEU A 465 16.68 12.19 -29.63
N PHE A 466 16.09 11.01 -29.42
CA PHE A 466 14.71 10.70 -29.81
C PHE A 466 13.66 10.82 -28.68
N GLN A 467 14.07 11.08 -27.44
CA GLN A 467 13.14 11.21 -26.29
C GLN A 467 13.12 12.62 -25.65
N THR A 468 13.68 13.63 -26.34
CA THR A 468 13.68 15.00 -25.83
C THR A 468 12.32 15.67 -26.11
N PRO A 469 11.60 16.20 -25.10
CA PRO A 469 10.35 16.94 -25.33
C PRO A 469 10.58 18.16 -26.23
N LEU A 470 9.74 18.34 -27.26
CA LEU A 470 9.90 19.31 -28.35
C LEU A 470 9.58 20.77 -27.97
N GLU A 471 8.90 21.03 -26.85
CA GLU A 471 8.58 22.38 -26.37
C GLU A 471 9.25 22.64 -25.01
N GLN A 472 10.17 23.62 -24.94
CA GLN A 472 10.89 24.00 -23.72
C GLN A 472 10.71 25.49 -23.44
N ALA A 473 10.08 25.82 -22.31
CA ALA A 473 10.09 27.17 -21.76
C ALA A 473 11.27 27.33 -20.78
N GLU A 474 12.08 28.37 -20.96
CA GLU A 474 13.12 28.78 -20.00
C GLU A 474 12.46 29.36 -18.74
N ILE A 475 12.73 28.81 -17.56
CA ILE A 475 12.21 29.33 -16.28
C ILE A 475 13.38 29.84 -15.43
N ASN A 476 13.33 31.13 -15.06
CA ASN A 476 14.22 31.74 -14.08
C ASN A 476 13.60 31.63 -12.68
N PHE A 477 14.30 31.01 -11.73
CA PHE A 477 13.84 30.92 -10.33
C PHE A 477 13.97 32.28 -9.64
N SER A 478 12.89 32.84 -9.10
CA SER A 478 12.98 34.11 -8.35
C SER A 478 13.52 33.93 -6.92
N ASN A 479 13.44 32.71 -6.37
CA ASN A 479 13.74 32.40 -4.97
C ASN A 479 14.93 31.43 -4.85
N GLU A 480 16.16 31.93 -5.06
CA GLU A 480 17.40 31.14 -4.95
C GLU A 480 17.79 30.82 -3.49
N GLY A 481 18.42 29.65 -3.30
CA GLY A 481 19.11 29.25 -2.06
C GLY A 481 18.21 28.70 -0.94
N GLY A 482 17.09 28.06 -1.28
CA GLY A 482 16.16 27.44 -0.34
C GLY A 482 16.38 25.94 -0.10
N GLU A 483 15.76 25.40 0.95
CA GLU A 483 15.74 23.97 1.30
C GLU A 483 14.88 23.19 0.28
N VAL A 484 15.31 21.97 -0.09
CA VAL A 484 14.55 21.08 -0.97
C VAL A 484 14.09 19.84 -0.20
N TYR A 485 12.80 19.55 -0.23
CA TYR A 485 12.22 18.36 0.38
C TYR A 485 11.67 17.43 -0.70
N LEU A 486 12.26 16.25 -0.82
CA LEU A 486 11.79 15.22 -1.74
C LEU A 486 10.76 14.34 -1.02
N CYS A 487 9.59 14.13 -1.60
CA CYS A 487 8.54 13.31 -1.01
C CYS A 487 7.82 12.48 -2.07
N GLY A 488 7.09 11.45 -1.66
CA GLY A 488 6.24 10.71 -2.59
C GLY A 488 6.01 9.26 -2.20
N ASN A 489 5.25 8.57 -3.05
CA ASN A 489 4.96 7.14 -2.95
C ASN A 489 5.33 6.46 -4.28
N PRO A 490 6.63 6.24 -4.57
CA PRO A 490 7.04 5.68 -5.84
C PRO A 490 6.57 4.22 -6.01
N PRO A 491 6.44 3.74 -7.27
CA PRO A 491 5.95 2.40 -7.53
C PRO A 491 6.89 1.32 -6.98
N TYR A 492 6.33 0.36 -6.24
CA TYR A 492 7.05 -0.82 -5.74
C TYR A 492 6.60 -2.08 -6.46
N LEU A 493 7.57 -2.83 -6.98
CA LEU A 493 7.34 -4.07 -7.71
C LEU A 493 8.54 -5.01 -7.50
N GLY A 494 8.26 -6.18 -6.92
CA GLY A 494 9.28 -7.17 -6.61
C GLY A 494 10.00 -7.68 -7.86
N SER A 495 11.27 -8.06 -7.72
CA SER A 495 12.17 -8.41 -8.83
C SER A 495 11.67 -9.47 -9.82
N THR A 496 10.72 -10.32 -9.43
CA THR A 496 10.12 -11.37 -10.27
C THR A 496 9.00 -10.85 -11.18
N TRP A 497 8.36 -9.74 -10.81
CA TRP A 497 7.18 -9.20 -11.49
C TRP A 497 7.49 -8.00 -12.40
N GLN A 498 8.73 -7.50 -12.35
CA GLN A 498 9.18 -6.38 -13.18
C GLN A 498 9.28 -6.78 -14.66
N ASP A 499 8.82 -5.91 -15.54
CA ASP A 499 8.96 -6.05 -16.99
C ASP A 499 10.38 -5.68 -17.49
N ALA A 500 10.60 -5.82 -18.80
CA ALA A 500 11.91 -5.53 -19.40
C ALA A 500 12.31 -4.05 -19.33
N SER A 501 11.36 -3.11 -19.48
CA SER A 501 11.61 -1.68 -19.36
C SER A 501 12.01 -1.29 -17.94
N GLN A 502 11.28 -1.74 -16.93
CA GLN A 502 11.56 -1.48 -15.53
C GLN A 502 12.91 -2.09 -15.10
N LYS A 503 13.28 -3.25 -15.65
CA LYS A 503 14.63 -3.81 -15.47
C LYS A 503 15.70 -2.93 -16.10
N SER A 504 15.45 -2.38 -17.30
CA SER A 504 16.37 -1.44 -17.95
C SER A 504 16.54 -0.16 -17.13
N ASP A 505 15.46 0.36 -16.54
CA ASP A 505 15.50 1.55 -15.69
C ASP A 505 16.36 1.34 -14.44
N LEU A 506 16.16 0.22 -13.73
CA LEU A 506 17.03 -0.14 -12.62
C LEU A 506 18.47 -0.35 -13.06
N GLN A 507 18.70 -0.93 -14.24
CA GLN A 507 20.05 -1.11 -14.78
C GLN A 507 20.75 0.23 -15.01
N ALA A 508 20.05 1.23 -15.53
CA ALA A 508 20.61 2.56 -15.76
C ALA A 508 21.10 3.20 -14.45
N VAL A 509 20.32 3.06 -13.36
CA VAL A 509 20.66 3.66 -12.06
C VAL A 509 21.70 2.83 -11.28
N LEU A 510 21.56 1.50 -11.26
CA LEU A 510 22.28 0.61 -10.33
C LEU A 510 23.30 -0.31 -11.01
N GLY A 511 23.24 -0.47 -12.34
CA GLY A 511 24.02 -1.47 -13.07
C GLY A 511 25.53 -1.31 -12.97
N GLN A 512 26.00 -0.07 -12.82
CA GLN A 512 27.41 0.25 -12.60
C GLN A 512 27.81 0.21 -11.11
N ARG A 513 26.85 0.17 -10.18
CA ARG A 513 27.09 0.22 -8.73
C ARG A 513 27.14 -1.15 -8.08
N THR A 514 26.32 -2.10 -8.54
CA THR A 514 26.28 -3.45 -7.98
C THR A 514 25.89 -4.49 -9.02
N ARG A 515 26.49 -5.68 -8.99
CA ARG A 515 26.11 -6.79 -9.89
C ARG A 515 24.77 -7.43 -9.52
N SER A 516 24.29 -7.21 -8.30
CA SER A 516 23.08 -7.82 -7.74
C SER A 516 21.81 -6.97 -7.95
N TRP A 517 21.90 -5.90 -8.75
CA TRP A 517 20.82 -4.94 -8.98
C TRP A 517 19.50 -5.61 -9.42
N LYS A 518 19.58 -6.70 -10.21
CA LYS A 518 18.40 -7.44 -10.70
C LYS A 518 17.49 -7.98 -9.59
N SER A 519 18.02 -8.14 -8.38
CA SER A 519 17.28 -8.66 -7.21
C SER A 519 16.51 -7.58 -6.44
N LEU A 520 16.80 -6.30 -6.69
CA LEU A 520 16.19 -5.18 -5.98
C LEU A 520 14.74 -4.96 -6.41
N ASP A 521 13.95 -4.40 -5.49
CA ASP A 521 12.63 -3.87 -5.81
C ASP A 521 12.74 -2.67 -6.76
N TYR A 522 11.69 -2.39 -7.53
CA TYR A 522 11.67 -1.27 -8.45
C TYR A 522 11.82 0.09 -7.73
N VAL A 523 11.21 0.23 -6.54
CA VAL A 523 11.32 1.44 -5.72
C VAL A 523 12.76 1.75 -5.26
N ALA A 524 13.67 0.77 -5.29
CA ALA A 524 15.08 0.98 -4.92
C ALA A 524 15.78 2.02 -5.81
N GLY A 525 15.35 2.18 -7.06
CA GLY A 525 15.88 3.20 -7.98
C GLY A 525 15.66 4.62 -7.44
N TRP A 526 14.47 4.92 -6.91
CA TRP A 526 14.14 6.22 -6.34
C TRP A 526 14.96 6.53 -5.08
N PHE A 527 15.18 5.54 -4.22
CA PHE A 527 16.00 5.70 -3.02
C PHE A 527 17.45 6.06 -3.35
N VAL A 528 18.04 5.41 -4.37
CA VAL A 528 19.40 5.74 -4.82
C VAL A 528 19.47 7.11 -5.46
N LYS A 529 18.53 7.48 -6.34
CA LYS A 529 18.51 8.82 -6.95
C LYS A 529 18.28 9.92 -5.92
N ALA A 530 17.43 9.70 -4.92
CA ALA A 530 17.26 10.65 -3.82
C ALA A 530 18.52 10.78 -2.98
N ALA A 531 19.20 9.67 -2.68
CA ALA A 531 20.47 9.71 -1.96
C ALA A 531 21.56 10.48 -2.72
N ASP A 532 21.62 10.33 -4.05
CA ASP A 532 22.52 11.11 -4.90
C ASP A 532 22.16 12.61 -4.91
N TYR A 533 20.87 12.93 -5.01
CA TYR A 533 20.38 14.30 -5.01
C TYR A 533 20.65 15.00 -3.66
N CYS A 534 20.35 14.33 -2.54
CA CYS A 534 20.61 14.81 -1.18
C CYS A 534 22.11 14.95 -0.87
N ALA A 535 22.98 14.14 -1.47
CA ALA A 535 24.42 14.27 -1.27
C ALA A 535 25.00 15.55 -1.91
N ARG A 536 24.34 16.09 -2.95
CA ARG A 536 24.82 17.26 -3.71
C ARG A 536 24.14 18.57 -3.34
N ASN A 537 22.96 18.49 -2.71
CA ASN A 537 22.08 19.62 -2.46
C ASN A 537 21.66 19.68 -0.97
N PRO A 538 21.34 20.86 -0.41
CA PRO A 538 20.76 20.98 0.92
C PRO A 538 19.31 20.46 0.91
N ALA A 539 19.18 19.14 0.89
CA ALA A 539 17.93 18.45 0.66
C ALA A 539 17.75 17.26 1.61
N SER A 540 16.49 16.99 1.95
CA SER A 540 16.06 15.79 2.66
C SER A 540 14.96 15.10 1.86
N ALA A 541 14.95 13.77 1.86
CA ALA A 541 13.96 12.98 1.15
C ALA A 541 13.14 12.14 2.12
N ALA A 542 11.88 11.86 1.82
CA ALA A 542 11.13 10.81 2.49
C ALA A 542 10.16 10.11 1.54
N PHE A 543 10.22 8.79 1.48
CA PHE A 543 9.35 7.99 0.61
C PHE A 543 8.58 6.94 1.38
N VAL A 544 7.35 6.71 0.93
CA VAL A 544 6.60 5.48 1.20
C VAL A 544 7.20 4.35 0.36
N SER A 545 7.36 3.17 0.94
CA SER A 545 7.95 2.02 0.23
C SER A 545 7.46 0.69 0.79
N THR A 546 7.59 -0.38 0.01
CA THR A 546 7.41 -1.75 0.52
C THR A 546 8.38 -2.01 1.68
N ASN A 547 7.90 -2.64 2.75
CA ASN A 547 8.75 -2.98 3.89
C ASN A 547 9.94 -3.90 3.54
N SER A 548 9.88 -4.55 2.37
CA SER A 548 10.92 -5.42 1.87
C SER A 548 12.25 -4.71 1.64
N ILE A 549 12.29 -3.40 1.34
CA ILE A 549 13.58 -2.69 1.17
C ILE A 549 14.39 -2.60 2.47
N CYS A 550 13.74 -2.75 3.62
CA CYS A 550 14.35 -2.75 4.95
C CYS A 550 14.44 -4.18 5.55
N GLN A 551 14.25 -5.23 4.74
CA GLN A 551 14.22 -6.62 5.18
C GLN A 551 14.97 -7.55 4.20
N GLY A 552 15.38 -8.71 4.70
CA GLY A 552 15.86 -9.81 3.86
C GLY A 552 17.02 -9.44 2.93
N GLN A 553 16.96 -9.94 1.70
CA GLN A 553 18.05 -9.81 0.71
C GLN A 553 18.23 -8.40 0.16
N GLN A 554 17.22 -7.53 0.26
CA GLN A 554 17.30 -6.17 -0.26
C GLN A 554 18.32 -5.35 0.53
N VAL A 555 18.39 -5.55 1.85
CA VAL A 555 19.20 -4.74 2.74
C VAL A 555 20.70 -4.73 2.41
N PRO A 556 21.38 -5.89 2.33
CA PRO A 556 22.81 -5.92 2.02
C PRO A 556 23.15 -5.48 0.58
N ILE A 557 22.16 -5.29 -0.30
CA ILE A 557 22.39 -4.82 -1.67
C ILE A 557 22.16 -3.31 -1.77
N LEU A 558 21.05 -2.79 -1.22
CA LEU A 558 20.61 -1.41 -1.42
C LEU A 558 21.29 -0.43 -0.47
N TRP A 559 21.24 -0.70 0.84
CA TRP A 559 21.59 0.29 1.84
C TRP A 559 23.07 0.65 1.92
N PRO A 560 24.02 -0.26 1.66
CA PRO A 560 25.42 0.14 1.51
C PRO A 560 25.59 1.24 0.45
N LEU A 561 24.90 1.12 -0.70
CA LEU A 561 24.97 2.11 -1.78
C LEU A 561 24.42 3.48 -1.36
N ILE A 562 23.37 3.50 -0.54
CA ILE A 562 22.78 4.74 -0.01
C ILE A 562 23.69 5.37 1.04
N PHE A 563 24.19 4.58 1.99
CA PHE A 563 25.05 5.10 3.07
C PHE A 563 26.41 5.57 2.55
N GLU A 564 26.92 4.99 1.47
CA GLU A 564 28.14 5.44 0.77
C GLU A 564 28.02 6.86 0.20
N THR A 565 26.81 7.36 -0.09
CA THR A 565 26.63 8.76 -0.51
C THR A 565 26.77 9.76 0.64
N GLY A 566 26.89 9.28 1.88
CA GLY A 566 26.85 10.08 3.10
C GLY A 566 25.43 10.31 3.64
N CYS A 567 24.40 9.91 2.89
CA CYS A 567 23.03 9.96 3.37
C CYS A 567 22.79 8.97 4.52
N GLN A 568 21.94 9.37 5.47
CA GLN A 568 21.53 8.55 6.60
C GLN A 568 20.02 8.66 6.82
N ILE A 569 19.45 7.69 7.51
CA ILE A 569 18.03 7.75 7.91
C ILE A 569 17.90 8.74 9.06
N HIS A 570 17.04 9.76 8.93
CA HIS A 570 16.79 10.76 9.98
C HIS A 570 15.44 10.61 10.69
N PHE A 571 14.47 9.97 10.05
CA PHE A 571 13.28 9.43 10.71
C PHE A 571 12.77 8.22 9.95
N SER A 572 11.94 7.40 10.60
CA SER A 572 11.23 6.33 9.89
C SER A 572 9.96 5.89 10.61
N TYR A 573 8.95 5.49 9.84
CA TYR A 573 7.86 4.64 10.31
C TYR A 573 8.20 3.19 10.01
N THR A 574 8.20 2.36 11.05
CA THR A 574 8.31 0.90 10.90
C THR A 574 7.10 0.32 10.19
N SER A 575 7.09 -0.99 9.90
CA SER A 575 6.05 -1.63 9.10
C SER A 575 4.64 -1.37 9.66
N PHE A 576 3.77 -0.77 8.84
CA PHE A 576 2.35 -0.62 9.13
C PHE A 576 1.50 -1.02 7.93
N LYS A 577 0.22 -1.34 8.18
CA LYS A 577 -0.72 -1.63 7.09
C LYS A 577 -1.10 -0.33 6.40
N TRP A 578 -0.78 -0.26 5.12
CA TRP A 578 -1.26 0.78 4.23
C TRP A 578 -2.72 0.47 3.88
N ALA A 579 -3.64 1.03 4.67
CA ALA A 579 -5.07 0.91 4.44
C ALA A 579 -5.45 1.83 3.28
N ASN A 580 -5.73 1.19 2.14
CA ASN A 580 -6.32 1.77 0.95
C ASN A 580 -7.81 1.40 0.95
N LEU A 581 -8.69 2.26 0.43
CA LEU A 581 -10.16 2.12 0.44
C LEU A 581 -10.67 1.00 -0.51
N ALA A 582 -9.86 -0.03 -0.75
CA ALA A 582 -10.09 -1.19 -1.61
C ALA A 582 -11.12 -2.19 -1.03
N SER A 583 -11.98 -2.73 -1.89
CA SER A 583 -12.98 -3.77 -1.58
C SER A 583 -12.39 -5.11 -1.07
N HIS A 584 -11.07 -5.31 -1.22
CA HIS A 584 -10.39 -6.54 -0.79
C HIS A 584 -9.55 -6.41 0.48
N ASN A 585 -9.46 -5.24 1.11
CA ASN A 585 -8.77 -5.02 2.39
C ASN A 585 -7.37 -5.66 2.49
N ALA A 586 -6.72 -5.90 1.34
CA ALA A 586 -5.40 -6.49 1.26
C ALA A 586 -4.39 -5.36 1.48
N GLY A 587 -4.37 -4.80 2.69
CA GLY A 587 -3.45 -3.74 3.06
C GLY A 587 -2.02 -4.19 2.73
N VAL A 588 -1.36 -3.44 1.85
CA VAL A 588 0.07 -3.62 1.59
C VAL A 588 0.80 -3.16 2.83
N THR A 589 1.79 -3.91 3.31
CA THR A 589 2.61 -3.47 4.43
C THR A 589 3.73 -2.59 3.93
N VAL A 590 3.74 -1.33 4.36
CA VAL A 590 4.71 -0.33 3.92
C VAL A 590 5.55 0.17 5.09
N VAL A 591 6.60 0.90 4.75
CA VAL A 591 7.43 1.70 5.64
C VAL A 591 7.49 3.13 5.08
N ILE A 592 7.82 4.10 5.94
CA ILE A 592 8.20 5.44 5.52
C ILE A 592 9.63 5.67 5.99
N VAL A 593 10.51 6.09 5.09
CA VAL A 593 11.92 6.31 5.39
C VAL A 593 12.32 7.72 4.98
N GLY A 594 12.77 8.51 5.94
CA GLY A 594 13.38 9.82 5.71
C GLY A 594 14.90 9.73 5.60
N LEU A 595 15.48 10.21 4.50
CA LEU A 595 16.92 10.30 4.23
C LEU A 595 17.41 11.74 4.25
N SER A 596 18.62 11.96 4.76
CA SER A 596 19.31 13.25 4.66
C SER A 596 20.82 13.04 4.68
N ALA A 597 21.57 13.89 3.96
CA ALA A 597 23.03 13.97 4.07
C ALA A 597 23.47 14.69 5.36
N GLN A 598 22.55 15.41 6.02
CA GLN A 598 22.80 16.15 7.26
C GLN A 598 21.71 15.82 8.30
N PRO A 599 21.66 14.57 8.80
CA PRO A 599 20.66 14.18 9.78
C PRO A 599 20.86 14.93 11.11
N PRO A 600 19.78 15.27 11.85
CA PRO A 600 19.88 15.73 13.22
C PRO A 600 20.49 14.67 14.15
N VAL A 601 21.03 15.12 15.29
CA VAL A 601 21.63 14.23 16.30
C VAL A 601 20.59 13.27 16.89
N LEU A 602 19.39 13.78 17.16
CA LEU A 602 18.24 12.98 17.57
C LEU A 602 17.32 12.76 16.38
N ARG A 603 16.92 11.50 16.19
CA ARG A 603 16.12 11.00 15.07
C ARG A 603 14.86 10.38 15.61
N LYS A 604 13.76 10.48 14.87
CA LYS A 604 12.47 9.97 15.31
C LYS A 604 12.17 8.60 14.70
N LEU A 605 11.99 7.59 15.54
CA LEU A 605 11.51 6.27 15.13
C LEU A 605 10.04 6.11 15.55
N TYR A 606 9.17 5.94 14.56
CA TYR A 606 7.74 5.77 14.74
C TYR A 606 7.37 4.27 14.63
N THR A 607 6.71 3.74 15.64
CA THR A 607 6.29 2.33 15.70
C THR A 607 4.82 2.23 16.05
N GLU A 608 4.02 1.58 15.20
CA GLU A 608 2.64 1.24 15.57
C GLU A 608 2.69 0.14 16.64
N ALA A 609 2.16 0.44 17.83
CA ALA A 609 2.11 -0.55 18.90
C ALA A 609 1.20 -1.73 18.51
N SER A 610 1.52 -2.93 19.00
CA SER A 610 0.70 -4.12 18.78
C SER A 610 -0.74 -3.91 19.29
N ALA A 611 -1.69 -4.70 18.77
CA ALA A 611 -3.09 -4.64 19.19
C ALA A 611 -3.27 -4.80 20.72
N GLU A 612 -2.32 -5.45 21.40
CA GLU A 612 -2.28 -5.65 22.84
C GLU A 612 -1.98 -4.37 23.64
N SER A 613 -1.30 -3.37 23.03
CA SER A 613 -0.93 -2.10 23.67
C SER A 613 -1.91 -0.95 23.38
N GLY A 614 -3.07 -1.24 22.79
CA GLY A 614 -4.10 -0.24 22.48
C GLY A 614 -3.84 0.59 21.21
N GLY A 615 -3.00 0.09 20.29
CA GLY A 615 -2.84 0.65 18.93
C GLY A 615 -2.29 2.08 18.85
N ARG A 616 -1.65 2.57 19.91
CA ARG A 616 -1.05 3.92 19.92
C ARG A 616 0.27 3.94 19.14
N LEU A 617 0.53 5.04 18.44
CA LEU A 617 1.82 5.29 17.79
C LEU A 617 2.87 5.61 18.87
N GLU A 618 3.90 4.77 18.98
CA GLU A 618 5.06 5.04 19.82
C GLU A 618 6.10 5.84 19.02
N VAL A 619 6.56 6.95 19.59
CA VAL A 619 7.63 7.78 19.01
C VAL A 619 8.83 7.75 19.96
N LYS A 620 10.00 7.41 19.43
CA LYS A 620 11.26 7.35 20.20
C LYS A 620 12.31 8.23 19.54
N ASP A 621 13.00 9.02 20.38
CA ASP A 621 14.21 9.74 19.98
C ASP A 621 15.42 8.81 20.09
N VAL A 622 16.15 8.66 18.99
CA VAL A 622 17.28 7.73 18.86
C VAL A 622 18.45 8.43 18.15
N THR A 623 19.68 8.00 18.43
CA THR A 623 20.88 8.64 17.85
C THR A 623 21.21 8.14 16.44
N ASN A 624 20.78 6.92 16.10
CA ASN A 624 20.91 6.35 14.76
C ASN A 624 19.71 5.46 14.44
N ILE A 625 19.35 5.36 13.17
CA ILE A 625 18.39 4.38 12.64
C ILE A 625 19.10 3.64 11.51
N ASN A 626 19.22 2.31 11.62
CA ASN A 626 19.88 1.50 10.60
C ASN A 626 18.92 1.05 9.48
N ALA A 627 19.45 0.33 8.50
CA ALA A 627 18.71 -0.18 7.34
C ALA A 627 17.53 -1.11 7.67
N TYR A 628 17.48 -1.67 8.89
CA TYR A 628 16.40 -2.52 9.38
C TYR A 628 15.37 -1.74 10.20
N LEU A 629 15.49 -0.41 10.25
CA LEU A 629 14.68 0.51 11.06
C LEU A 629 14.80 0.25 12.56
N VAL A 630 16.00 -0.13 13.01
CA VAL A 630 16.34 -0.41 14.41
C VAL A 630 17.29 0.68 14.94
N PRO A 631 17.17 1.09 16.22
CA PRO A 631 18.07 2.05 16.84
C PRO A 631 19.45 1.47 17.18
N SER A 632 20.20 1.07 16.15
CA SER A 632 21.55 0.51 16.26
C SER A 632 22.45 1.08 15.18
N SER A 633 23.73 0.71 15.19
CA SER A 633 24.71 1.11 14.17
C SER A 633 24.33 0.62 12.76
N ASN A 634 24.85 1.30 11.73
CA ASN A 634 24.62 0.94 10.33
C ASN A 634 25.39 -0.34 9.98
N VAL A 635 24.76 -1.49 10.22
CA VAL A 635 25.26 -2.81 9.85
C VAL A 635 24.29 -3.48 8.88
N ALA A 636 24.83 -4.03 7.80
CA ALA A 636 24.10 -4.88 6.89
C ALA A 636 24.39 -6.35 7.23
N ILE A 637 23.34 -7.15 7.40
CA ILE A 637 23.47 -8.59 7.61
C ILE A 637 23.61 -9.30 6.27
N ASP A 638 24.81 -9.77 5.97
CA ASP A 638 25.11 -10.54 4.78
C ASP A 638 24.68 -12.00 4.92
N LYS A 639 24.32 -12.61 3.78
CA LYS A 639 24.02 -14.04 3.72
C LYS A 639 25.25 -14.84 4.13
N GLN A 640 25.07 -15.75 5.08
CA GLN A 640 26.09 -16.71 5.49
C GLN A 640 25.73 -18.11 5.02
N SER A 641 26.70 -18.83 4.46
CA SER A 641 26.52 -20.23 4.03
C SER A 641 26.59 -21.21 5.21
N LYS A 642 27.23 -20.80 6.31
CA LYS A 642 27.37 -21.57 7.56
C LYS A 642 27.07 -20.69 8.77
N PRO A 643 26.68 -21.26 9.92
CA PRO A 643 26.46 -20.49 11.14
C PRO A 643 27.71 -19.73 11.62
N LEU A 644 27.49 -18.49 12.07
CA LEU A 644 28.54 -17.64 12.68
C LEU A 644 28.97 -18.12 14.07
N ALA A 645 28.04 -18.72 14.81
CA ALA A 645 28.32 -19.33 16.11
C ALA A 645 28.47 -20.86 15.96
N GLU A 646 28.88 -21.54 17.03
CA GLU A 646 28.95 -23.01 17.12
C GLU A 646 27.54 -23.64 17.18
N LEU A 647 26.78 -23.50 16.08
CA LEU A 647 25.43 -24.03 15.91
C LEU A 647 25.44 -25.17 14.89
N ALA A 648 24.46 -26.07 15.01
CA ALA A 648 24.24 -27.12 14.02
C ALA A 648 23.92 -26.51 12.63
N GLU A 649 24.38 -27.16 11.56
CA GLU A 649 24.09 -26.71 10.20
C GLU A 649 22.60 -26.91 9.88
N MET A 650 21.93 -25.84 9.43
CA MET A 650 20.54 -25.89 8.99
C MET A 650 20.48 -25.83 7.46
N THR A 651 19.70 -26.73 6.88
CA THR A 651 19.51 -26.79 5.42
C THR A 651 18.05 -26.59 5.04
N LYS A 652 17.82 -26.10 3.83
CA LYS A 652 16.48 -26.15 3.21
C LYS A 652 16.12 -27.61 2.94
N GLY A 653 14.86 -28.00 3.13
CA GLY A 653 14.41 -29.36 2.85
C GLY A 653 14.47 -29.73 1.36
N ASN A 654 14.07 -30.97 1.07
CA ASN A 654 14.19 -31.60 -0.25
C ASN A 654 13.22 -30.97 -1.27
N GLN A 655 13.68 -30.72 -2.50
CA GLN A 655 12.87 -30.17 -3.59
C GLN A 655 12.39 -31.32 -4.50
N PRO A 656 11.08 -31.61 -4.57
CA PRO A 656 10.57 -32.74 -5.34
C PRO A 656 10.82 -32.62 -6.84
N THR A 657 10.46 -31.49 -7.44
CA THR A 657 10.49 -31.27 -8.91
C THR A 657 9.88 -32.46 -9.64
N ASP A 658 8.64 -32.79 -9.28
CA ASP A 658 8.02 -34.08 -9.55
C ASP A 658 6.64 -33.96 -10.21
N GLY A 659 6.14 -32.75 -10.49
CA GLY A 659 4.82 -32.54 -11.08
C GLY A 659 3.67 -33.00 -10.17
N GLY A 660 3.92 -33.26 -8.89
CA GLY A 660 2.96 -33.84 -7.95
C GLY A 660 2.87 -35.37 -7.98
N TYR A 661 3.71 -36.06 -8.75
CA TYR A 661 3.63 -37.52 -8.86
C TYR A 661 4.23 -38.29 -7.66
N LEU A 662 5.22 -37.73 -6.95
CA LEU A 662 5.88 -38.41 -5.82
C LEU A 662 5.29 -38.03 -4.46
N LEU A 663 4.38 -37.06 -4.42
CA LEU A 663 3.66 -36.65 -3.22
C LEU A 663 2.28 -37.32 -3.19
N LEU A 664 1.89 -37.82 -2.02
CA LEU A 664 0.70 -38.66 -1.85
C LEU A 664 -0.12 -38.17 -0.65
N SER A 665 -1.43 -38.17 -0.82
CA SER A 665 -2.40 -38.17 0.28
C SER A 665 -2.52 -39.56 0.91
N ARG A 666 -3.18 -39.64 2.07
CA ARG A 666 -3.41 -40.93 2.74
C ARG A 666 -4.16 -41.93 1.86
N SER A 667 -5.23 -41.49 1.21
CA SER A 667 -6.03 -42.34 0.32
C SER A 667 -5.24 -42.83 -0.89
N GLU A 668 -4.33 -42.01 -1.43
CA GLU A 668 -3.45 -42.44 -2.51
C GLU A 668 -2.43 -43.48 -2.05
N VAL A 669 -1.87 -43.36 -0.84
CA VAL A 669 -1.00 -44.40 -0.25
C VAL A 669 -1.77 -45.73 -0.11
N ASP A 670 -2.99 -45.67 0.42
CA ASP A 670 -3.81 -46.87 0.61
C ASP A 670 -4.17 -47.51 -0.75
N ALA A 671 -4.40 -46.71 -1.79
CA ALA A 671 -4.67 -47.18 -3.15
C ALA A 671 -3.48 -47.88 -3.83
N LEU A 672 -2.24 -47.69 -3.35
CA LEU A 672 -1.07 -48.38 -3.89
C LEU A 672 -1.05 -49.89 -3.58
N GLY A 673 -1.85 -50.37 -2.63
CA GLY A 673 -1.95 -51.80 -2.30
C GLY A 673 -0.66 -52.42 -1.76
N LEU A 674 0.23 -51.62 -1.18
CA LEU A 674 1.53 -52.06 -0.68
C LEU A 674 1.40 -52.94 0.58
N ASN A 675 2.24 -53.97 0.69
CA ASN A 675 2.40 -54.70 1.94
C ASN A 675 3.23 -53.90 2.97
N GLU A 676 3.23 -54.29 4.24
CA GLU A 676 3.91 -53.54 5.30
C GLU A 676 5.43 -53.37 5.09
N LYS A 677 6.11 -54.36 4.48
CA LYS A 677 7.54 -54.23 4.16
C LYS A 677 7.77 -53.18 3.06
N GLN A 678 6.94 -53.19 2.03
CA GLN A 678 6.97 -52.22 0.93
C GLN A 678 6.60 -50.82 1.40
N LYS A 679 5.59 -50.67 2.27
CA LYS A 679 5.25 -49.38 2.89
C LYS A 679 6.43 -48.83 3.68
N ASN A 680 7.03 -49.64 4.56
CA ASN A 680 8.19 -49.23 5.35
C ASN A 680 9.44 -48.93 4.51
N ARG A 681 9.50 -49.42 3.27
CA ARG A 681 10.61 -49.17 2.35
C ARG A 681 10.38 -47.92 1.49
N PHE A 682 9.21 -47.78 0.88
CA PHE A 682 8.94 -46.77 -0.15
C PHE A 682 8.17 -45.55 0.35
N ILE A 683 7.44 -45.66 1.45
CA ILE A 683 6.57 -44.60 1.94
C ILE A 683 7.22 -43.93 3.15
N ARG A 684 7.25 -42.60 3.11
CA ARG A 684 7.70 -41.77 4.22
C ARG A 684 6.71 -40.65 4.49
N ARG A 685 6.58 -40.26 5.76
CA ARG A 685 5.88 -39.02 6.13
C ARG A 685 6.69 -37.84 5.61
N ILE A 686 6.00 -36.82 5.12
CA ILE A 686 6.65 -35.63 4.60
C ILE A 686 6.04 -34.34 5.15
N TYR A 687 6.89 -33.44 5.65
CA TYR A 687 6.48 -32.17 6.22
C TYR A 687 6.92 -30.97 5.37
N GLY A 688 5.95 -30.16 4.98
CA GLY A 688 6.16 -28.75 4.67
C GLY A 688 5.63 -27.85 5.79
N SER A 689 5.56 -26.55 5.54
CA SER A 689 5.02 -25.60 6.53
C SER A 689 3.58 -25.92 6.93
N ALA A 690 2.72 -26.25 5.97
CA ALA A 690 1.32 -26.51 6.24
C ALA A 690 1.10 -27.84 6.96
N GLU A 691 1.78 -28.91 6.50
CA GLU A 691 1.71 -30.24 7.12
C GLU A 691 2.16 -30.19 8.58
N PHE A 692 3.28 -29.53 8.88
CA PHE A 692 3.78 -29.44 10.24
C PHE A 692 2.89 -28.55 11.14
N ILE A 693 2.48 -27.38 10.66
CA ILE A 693 1.72 -26.42 11.48
C ILE A 693 0.28 -26.89 11.72
N ARG A 694 -0.40 -27.38 10.67
CA ARG A 694 -1.84 -27.71 10.70
C ARG A 694 -2.11 -29.20 10.90
N GLY A 695 -1.07 -30.02 11.10
CA GLY A 695 -1.20 -31.47 11.26
C GLY A 695 -1.77 -32.18 10.02
N LEU A 696 -1.50 -31.67 8.81
CA LEU A 696 -2.01 -32.29 7.58
C LEU A 696 -1.23 -33.57 7.27
N GLU A 697 -1.95 -34.63 6.92
CA GLU A 697 -1.33 -35.89 6.54
C GLU A 697 -0.84 -35.87 5.10
N ARG A 698 0.48 -35.91 4.92
CA ARG A 698 1.10 -36.08 3.61
C ARG A 698 2.23 -37.09 3.65
N TYR A 699 2.40 -37.78 2.53
CA TYR A 699 3.40 -38.81 2.33
C TYR A 699 4.16 -38.58 1.04
N CYS A 700 5.31 -39.21 0.90
CA CYS A 700 6.04 -39.27 -0.36
C CYS A 700 6.54 -40.67 -0.68
N LEU A 701 6.78 -40.90 -1.97
CA LEU A 701 7.61 -41.99 -2.45
C LEU A 701 9.08 -41.63 -2.23
N TRP A 702 9.75 -42.39 -1.37
CA TRP A 702 11.18 -42.28 -1.08
C TRP A 702 11.87 -43.58 -1.51
N ILE A 703 12.30 -43.62 -2.78
CA ILE A 703 12.82 -44.83 -3.41
C ILE A 703 14.33 -44.71 -3.55
N GLU A 704 15.06 -45.60 -2.86
CA GLU A 704 16.50 -45.72 -2.99
C GLU A 704 16.88 -46.49 -4.27
N ASN A 705 18.04 -46.19 -4.86
CA ASN A 705 18.48 -46.77 -6.13
C ASN A 705 18.49 -48.31 -6.11
N GLU A 706 18.86 -48.91 -4.98
CA GLU A 706 18.90 -50.37 -4.80
C GLU A 706 17.52 -51.04 -4.82
N HIS A 707 16.44 -50.28 -4.64
CA HIS A 707 15.08 -50.78 -4.62
C HIS A 707 14.25 -50.32 -5.83
N LEU A 708 14.87 -49.63 -6.80
CA LEU A 708 14.19 -49.10 -7.98
C LEU A 708 13.51 -50.21 -8.80
N ILE A 709 14.18 -51.34 -9.02
CA ILE A 709 13.63 -52.47 -9.78
C ILE A 709 12.37 -53.03 -9.11
N GLU A 710 12.38 -53.13 -7.77
CA GLU A 710 11.19 -53.55 -7.01
C GLU A 710 10.08 -52.50 -7.13
N ALA A 711 10.41 -51.21 -7.01
CA ALA A 711 9.43 -50.13 -7.12
C ALA A 711 8.78 -50.07 -8.52
N GLU A 712 9.55 -50.26 -9.59
CA GLU A 712 9.05 -50.31 -10.97
C GLU A 712 8.23 -51.58 -11.27
N SER A 713 8.39 -52.65 -10.48
CA SER A 713 7.53 -53.82 -10.58
C SER A 713 6.09 -53.57 -10.09
N ILE A 714 5.87 -52.48 -9.34
CA ILE A 714 4.56 -52.08 -8.83
C ILE A 714 3.93 -51.08 -9.83
N PRO A 715 2.86 -51.46 -10.58
CA PRO A 715 2.36 -50.67 -11.70
C PRO A 715 2.01 -49.21 -11.35
N GLU A 716 1.39 -48.98 -10.19
CA GLU A 716 1.01 -47.64 -9.75
C GLU A 716 2.21 -46.75 -9.40
N ILE A 717 3.30 -47.34 -8.89
CA ILE A 717 4.54 -46.60 -8.62
C ILE A 717 5.28 -46.33 -9.94
N ALA A 718 5.39 -47.32 -10.83
CA ALA A 718 6.00 -47.15 -12.14
C ALA A 718 5.35 -46.03 -12.96
N LYS A 719 4.01 -45.95 -12.94
CA LYS A 719 3.25 -44.88 -13.59
C LYS A 719 3.61 -43.49 -13.04
N ARG A 720 3.80 -43.36 -11.73
CA ARG A 720 4.21 -42.11 -11.09
C ARG A 720 5.65 -41.73 -11.47
N ILE A 721 6.57 -42.69 -11.47
CA ILE A 721 7.96 -42.48 -11.92
C ILE A 721 7.99 -41.99 -13.37
N GLU A 722 7.21 -42.61 -14.26
CA GLU A 722 7.12 -42.17 -15.66
C GLU A 722 6.49 -40.77 -15.79
N GLY A 723 5.49 -40.45 -14.98
CA GLY A 723 4.92 -39.10 -14.90
C GLY A 723 5.96 -38.04 -14.54
N VAL A 724 6.83 -38.32 -13.56
CA VAL A 724 7.97 -37.44 -13.21
C VAL A 724 8.93 -37.31 -14.38
N ARG A 725 9.29 -38.42 -15.03
CA ARG A 725 10.21 -38.46 -16.17
C ARG A 725 9.72 -37.59 -17.31
N ALA A 726 8.46 -37.78 -17.73
CA ALA A 726 7.84 -37.00 -18.79
C ALA A 726 7.78 -35.50 -18.45
N MET A 727 7.39 -35.15 -17.22
CA MET A 727 7.36 -33.76 -16.76
C MET A 727 8.75 -33.12 -16.81
N ARG A 728 9.78 -33.80 -16.28
CA ARG A 728 11.15 -33.28 -16.23
C ARG A 728 11.74 -33.09 -17.63
N LEU A 729 11.50 -34.02 -18.57
CA LEU A 729 11.92 -33.92 -19.96
C LEU A 729 11.27 -32.74 -20.70
N SER A 730 10.07 -32.31 -20.29
CA SER A 730 9.36 -31.17 -20.88
C SER A 730 9.82 -29.79 -20.35
N SER A 731 10.72 -29.76 -19.37
CA SER A 731 11.14 -28.51 -18.72
C SER A 731 12.07 -27.68 -19.62
N PRO A 732 11.93 -26.34 -19.63
CA PRO A 732 12.87 -25.46 -20.34
C PRO A 732 14.24 -25.34 -19.63
N LYS A 733 14.39 -25.89 -18.42
CA LYS A 733 15.64 -25.83 -17.64
C LYS A 733 16.46 -27.11 -17.84
N GLN A 734 17.65 -26.98 -18.41
CA GLN A 734 18.55 -28.11 -18.69
C GLN A 734 18.82 -29.00 -17.47
N ALA A 735 19.10 -28.42 -16.30
CA ALA A 735 19.31 -29.19 -15.07
C ALA A 735 18.07 -30.02 -14.66
N THR A 736 16.85 -29.54 -14.96
CA THR A 736 15.62 -30.31 -14.71
C THR A 736 15.48 -31.46 -15.72
N VAL A 737 15.80 -31.24 -16.99
CA VAL A 737 15.81 -32.28 -18.03
C VAL A 737 16.79 -33.41 -17.68
N GLU A 738 18.00 -33.08 -17.25
CA GLU A 738 19.01 -34.05 -16.81
C GLU A 738 18.54 -34.89 -15.61
N SER A 739 17.80 -34.26 -14.68
CA SER A 739 17.23 -34.96 -13.52
C SER A 739 16.12 -35.97 -13.88
N ALA A 740 15.68 -36.04 -15.14
CA ALA A 740 14.72 -37.05 -15.59
C ALA A 740 15.29 -38.48 -15.55
N ALA A 741 16.61 -38.66 -15.60
CA ALA A 741 17.25 -39.96 -15.44
C ALA A 741 17.03 -40.55 -14.02
N GLU A 742 16.84 -39.68 -13.03
CA GLU A 742 16.56 -40.04 -11.63
C GLU A 742 15.10 -39.73 -11.25
N ALA A 743 14.15 -40.08 -12.13
CA ALA A 743 12.73 -39.77 -11.97
C ALA A 743 12.07 -40.42 -10.73
N HIS A 744 12.68 -41.47 -10.17
CA HIS A 744 12.20 -42.17 -8.97
C HIS A 744 12.46 -41.42 -7.66
N ARG A 745 13.27 -40.35 -7.68
CA ARG A 745 13.62 -39.56 -6.50
C ARG A 745 13.42 -38.06 -6.75
N PHE A 746 13.51 -37.29 -5.66
CA PHE A 746 13.37 -35.84 -5.69
C PHE A 746 14.54 -35.17 -6.44
N GLY A 747 14.27 -34.04 -7.10
CA GLY A 747 15.27 -33.31 -7.89
C GLY A 747 16.41 -32.71 -7.06
N GLU A 748 16.14 -32.28 -5.82
CA GLU A 748 17.19 -31.97 -4.84
C GLU A 748 16.95 -32.74 -3.55
N VAL A 749 17.92 -33.58 -3.16
CA VAL A 749 17.90 -34.39 -1.95
C VAL A 749 18.94 -33.87 -0.96
N ARG A 750 18.51 -33.64 0.29
CA ARG A 750 19.28 -33.04 1.40
C ARG A 750 19.37 -33.94 2.62
N GLN A 751 18.70 -35.09 2.61
CA GLN A 751 18.68 -36.09 3.66
C GLN A 751 18.68 -37.51 3.08
N LYS A 752 18.94 -38.50 3.93
CA LYS A 752 18.84 -39.93 3.61
C LYS A 752 17.50 -40.52 4.04
N GLY A 753 16.86 -39.95 5.08
CA GLY A 753 15.63 -40.45 5.68
C GLY A 753 15.85 -41.36 6.89
N VAL A 754 17.08 -41.41 7.42
CA VAL A 754 17.45 -42.17 8.63
C VAL A 754 17.81 -41.25 9.79
N GLU A 755 17.98 -39.97 9.52
CA GLU A 755 18.32 -38.92 10.47
C GLU A 755 17.14 -38.57 11.37
N THR A 756 17.42 -38.18 12.60
CA THR A 756 16.48 -37.40 13.41
C THR A 756 16.40 -35.97 12.90
N VAL A 757 15.23 -35.35 12.99
CA VAL A 757 14.97 -34.08 12.30
C VAL A 757 14.43 -33.03 13.26
N LEU A 758 15.10 -31.88 13.36
CA LEU A 758 14.49 -30.66 13.87
C LEU A 758 13.92 -29.86 12.71
N VAL A 759 12.59 -29.79 12.60
CA VAL A 759 11.88 -29.11 11.51
C VAL A 759 11.51 -27.68 11.90
N VAL A 760 11.70 -26.76 10.95
CA VAL A 760 11.33 -25.34 11.05
C VAL A 760 10.57 -24.94 9.78
N PRO A 761 9.26 -24.65 9.85
CA PRO A 761 8.49 -24.15 8.72
C PRO A 761 9.10 -22.92 8.05
N SER A 762 9.04 -22.88 6.72
CA SER A 762 9.52 -21.74 5.94
C SER A 762 8.60 -20.51 6.00
N VAL A 763 7.30 -20.73 6.23
CA VAL A 763 6.28 -19.67 6.33
C VAL A 763 5.42 -19.89 7.57
N SER A 764 5.23 -18.86 8.38
CA SER A 764 4.37 -18.90 9.56
C SER A 764 3.77 -17.53 9.88
N SER A 765 2.52 -17.52 10.36
CA SER A 765 1.80 -16.30 10.79
C SER A 765 2.61 -15.43 11.75
N GLU A 766 2.62 -14.12 11.49
CA GLU A 766 3.18 -13.12 12.39
C GLU A 766 2.46 -13.03 13.73
N SER A 767 1.22 -13.51 13.79
CA SER A 767 0.42 -13.49 15.02
C SER A 767 0.98 -14.41 16.11
N ARG A 768 1.81 -15.40 15.76
CA ARG A 768 2.35 -16.35 16.73
C ARG A 768 3.49 -15.71 17.54
N ALA A 769 3.40 -15.83 18.86
CA ALA A 769 4.42 -15.32 19.79
C ALA A 769 5.78 -16.05 19.69
N TYR A 770 5.81 -17.23 19.04
CA TYR A 770 6.98 -18.09 18.86
C TYR A 770 6.97 -18.74 17.46
N LEU A 771 8.16 -19.04 16.92
CA LEU A 771 8.27 -19.78 15.67
C LEU A 771 7.83 -21.24 15.86
N PRO A 772 6.96 -21.76 14.98
CA PRO A 772 6.71 -23.20 14.91
C PRO A 772 8.02 -23.94 14.67
N CYS A 773 8.28 -24.97 15.45
CA CYS A 773 9.40 -25.90 15.27
C CYS A 773 9.14 -27.17 16.05
N GLY A 774 9.78 -28.28 15.72
CA GLY A 774 9.63 -29.53 16.47
C GLY A 774 10.68 -30.56 16.13
N PHE A 775 10.66 -31.64 16.93
CA PHE A 775 11.52 -32.80 16.76
C PHE A 775 10.71 -33.94 16.16
N GLU A 776 11.20 -34.49 15.06
CA GLU A 776 10.61 -35.62 14.35
C GLU A 776 11.57 -36.82 14.34
N PRO A 777 11.05 -38.04 14.50
CA PRO A 777 11.86 -39.25 14.51
C PRO A 777 12.42 -39.60 13.13
N SER A 778 13.36 -40.55 13.13
CA SER A 778 13.90 -41.18 11.93
C SER A 778 12.79 -41.71 11.00
N GLY A 779 12.98 -41.58 9.69
CA GLY A 779 11.96 -41.90 8.68
C GLY A 779 11.11 -40.70 8.22
N THR A 780 11.35 -39.51 8.78
CA THR A 780 10.63 -38.29 8.41
C THR A 780 11.34 -37.51 7.29
N ILE A 781 10.62 -37.10 6.25
CA ILE A 781 11.14 -36.27 5.15
C ILE A 781 10.69 -34.82 5.29
N VAL A 782 11.56 -33.86 4.99
CA VAL A 782 11.22 -32.43 4.99
C VAL A 782 11.21 -31.88 3.56
N THR A 783 10.18 -31.14 3.17
CA THR A 783 10.13 -30.49 1.84
C THR A 783 10.91 -29.17 1.81
N ASN A 784 11.13 -28.65 0.61
CA ASN A 784 11.66 -27.30 0.36
C ASN A 784 10.82 -26.15 0.97
N LEU A 785 9.60 -26.44 1.47
CA LEU A 785 8.75 -25.49 2.21
C LEU A 785 9.00 -25.55 3.72
N ALA A 786 10.09 -26.16 4.17
CA ALA A 786 10.60 -26.11 5.53
C ALA A 786 12.13 -26.21 5.52
N PHE A 787 12.72 -25.91 6.66
CA PHE A 787 14.14 -26.09 6.96
C PHE A 787 14.30 -27.20 7.98
N ALA A 788 15.47 -27.84 7.96
CA ALA A 788 15.77 -28.96 8.82
C ALA A 788 17.19 -28.83 9.38
N LEU A 789 17.36 -29.24 10.64
CA LEU A 789 18.65 -29.67 11.16
C LEU A 789 18.61 -31.19 11.34
N TYR A 790 19.58 -31.89 10.76
CA TYR A 790 19.68 -33.34 10.80
C TYR A 790 20.65 -33.76 11.91
N ASP A 791 20.22 -34.70 12.75
CA ASP A 791 21.00 -35.23 13.89
C ASP A 791 21.57 -34.14 14.80
N ALA A 792 20.83 -33.03 14.92
CA ALA A 792 21.19 -31.88 15.71
C ALA A 792 20.84 -32.08 17.18
N PRO A 793 21.64 -31.55 18.11
CA PRO A 793 21.35 -31.64 19.52
C PRO A 793 20.09 -30.84 19.87
N LEU A 794 19.27 -31.40 20.76
CA LEU A 794 17.93 -30.90 21.08
C LEU A 794 17.93 -29.45 21.61
N TRP A 795 18.99 -28.98 22.28
CA TRP A 795 19.11 -27.58 22.68
C TRP A 795 19.04 -26.58 21.52
N SER A 796 19.29 -27.01 20.28
CA SER A 796 19.09 -26.16 19.09
C SER A 796 17.63 -25.75 18.94
N MET A 797 16.69 -26.63 19.33
CA MET A 797 15.26 -26.32 19.33
C MET A 797 14.93 -25.21 20.34
N ALA A 798 15.56 -25.19 21.51
CA ALA A 798 15.36 -24.14 22.52
C ALA A 798 15.72 -22.75 21.98
N LEU A 799 16.78 -22.65 21.17
CA LEU A 799 17.12 -21.40 20.49
C LEU A 799 16.03 -21.01 19.48
N ILE A 800 15.60 -21.94 18.63
CA ILE A 800 14.59 -21.68 17.59
C ILE A 800 13.23 -21.28 18.19
N ALA A 801 12.86 -21.94 19.30
CA ALA A 801 11.61 -21.74 20.02
C ALA A 801 11.61 -20.50 20.93
N SER A 802 12.68 -19.69 20.92
CA SER A 802 12.80 -18.50 21.77
C SER A 802 12.25 -17.23 21.12
N ARG A 803 11.83 -16.28 21.97
CA ARG A 803 11.49 -14.90 21.57
C ARG A 803 12.68 -14.19 20.92
N LEU A 804 13.90 -14.40 21.43
CA LEU A 804 15.13 -13.81 20.89
C LEU A 804 15.33 -14.16 19.42
N HIS A 805 15.20 -15.44 19.08
CA HIS A 805 15.34 -15.90 17.70
C HIS A 805 14.20 -15.41 16.82
N LEU A 806 12.94 -15.45 17.31
CA LEU A 806 11.81 -14.89 16.59
C LEU A 806 12.05 -13.43 16.21
N VAL A 807 12.49 -12.60 17.16
CA VAL A 807 12.76 -11.16 16.96
C VAL A 807 13.88 -10.94 15.94
N TRP A 808 14.93 -11.76 15.95
CA TRP A 808 15.97 -11.74 14.93
C TRP A 808 15.42 -12.07 13.53
N ILE A 809 14.68 -13.17 13.42
CA ILE A 809 14.08 -13.62 12.15
C ILE A 809 13.10 -12.59 11.61
N ALA A 810 12.24 -12.05 12.47
CA ALA A 810 11.24 -11.04 12.13
C ALA A 810 11.85 -9.73 11.59
N THR A 811 13.13 -9.48 11.89
CA THR A 811 13.86 -8.28 11.49
C THR A 811 14.74 -8.52 10.27
N VAL A 812 15.50 -9.61 10.26
CA VAL A 812 16.56 -9.85 9.26
C VAL A 812 16.08 -10.69 8.08
N CYS A 813 15.15 -11.63 8.29
CA CYS A 813 14.60 -12.42 7.19
C CYS A 813 13.56 -11.62 6.39
N GLY A 814 13.19 -12.16 5.22
CA GLY A 814 12.09 -11.60 4.45
C GLY A 814 10.74 -11.90 5.12
N LYS A 815 9.69 -11.23 4.64
CA LYS A 815 8.31 -11.52 4.99
C LYS A 815 7.48 -11.78 3.73
N MET A 816 6.35 -12.45 3.90
CA MET A 816 5.31 -12.55 2.88
C MET A 816 4.12 -11.73 3.36
N LYS A 817 3.99 -10.49 2.87
CA LYS A 817 3.17 -9.45 3.51
C LYS A 817 3.69 -9.19 4.93
N THR A 818 3.03 -9.73 5.94
CA THR A 818 3.43 -9.68 7.34
C THR A 818 3.93 -11.03 7.87
N ASP A 819 3.51 -12.14 7.26
CA ASP A 819 3.91 -13.50 7.67
C ASP A 819 5.44 -13.65 7.62
N PHE A 820 6.00 -14.35 8.60
CA PHE A 820 7.44 -14.62 8.63
C PHE A 820 7.81 -15.56 7.48
N ARG A 821 8.85 -15.20 6.73
CA ARG A 821 9.48 -16.07 5.72
C ARG A 821 10.89 -16.43 6.15
N TYR A 822 11.01 -17.58 6.81
CA TYR A 822 12.26 -18.03 7.40
C TYR A 822 13.35 -18.24 6.34
N SER A 823 14.59 -17.92 6.71
CA SER A 823 15.78 -18.16 5.90
C SER A 823 16.90 -18.69 6.77
N ASN A 824 17.49 -19.83 6.40
CA ASN A 824 18.69 -20.32 7.09
C ASN A 824 19.87 -19.37 6.86
N THR A 825 20.09 -18.85 5.65
CA THR A 825 21.28 -18.05 5.33
C THR A 825 21.27 -16.63 5.90
N LEU A 826 20.08 -16.05 6.11
CA LEU A 826 19.93 -14.70 6.71
C LEU A 826 19.45 -14.73 8.15
N GLY A 827 18.88 -15.85 8.61
CA GLY A 827 18.31 -15.99 9.93
C GLY A 827 19.20 -16.85 10.82
N TRP A 828 19.11 -18.17 10.67
CA TRP A 828 19.84 -19.13 11.50
C TRP A 828 21.36 -18.92 11.45
N ASN A 829 21.92 -18.81 10.24
CA ASN A 829 23.36 -18.75 10.05
C ASN A 829 23.97 -17.45 10.55
N THR A 830 23.17 -16.39 10.65
CA THR A 830 23.60 -15.06 11.13
C THR A 830 23.18 -14.81 12.58
N PHE A 831 22.41 -15.71 13.19
CA PHE A 831 21.88 -15.54 14.54
C PHE A 831 23.05 -15.48 15.53
N PRO A 832 23.26 -14.32 16.18
CA PRO A 832 24.42 -14.14 17.02
C PRO A 832 24.17 -14.80 18.39
N VAL A 833 24.89 -15.89 18.66
CA VAL A 833 24.79 -16.65 19.92
C VAL A 833 26.12 -16.59 20.66
N PRO A 834 26.13 -16.21 21.96
CA PRO A 834 27.36 -16.25 22.75
C PRO A 834 27.86 -17.70 22.92
N THR A 835 29.14 -17.88 23.25
CA THR A 835 29.68 -19.21 23.51
C THR A 835 28.90 -19.91 24.62
N LEU A 836 28.31 -21.08 24.31
CA LEU A 836 27.49 -21.85 25.23
C LEU A 836 28.34 -22.82 26.05
N THR A 837 28.26 -22.73 27.37
CA THR A 837 28.86 -23.74 28.26
C THR A 837 28.08 -25.05 28.23
N GLU A 838 28.67 -26.15 28.70
CA GLU A 838 27.95 -27.43 28.82
C GLU A 838 26.73 -27.33 29.74
N LYS A 839 26.80 -26.52 30.80
CA LYS A 839 25.64 -26.24 31.64
C LYS A 839 24.54 -25.51 30.85
N ASN A 840 24.90 -24.51 30.04
CA ASN A 840 23.92 -23.82 29.20
C ASN A 840 23.23 -24.79 28.24
N LYS A 841 23.98 -25.68 27.59
CA LYS A 841 23.44 -26.69 26.67
C LYS A 841 22.51 -27.67 27.38
N ALA A 842 22.85 -28.10 28.60
CA ALA A 842 21.98 -28.96 29.42
C ALA A 842 20.68 -28.25 29.83
N ASP A 843 20.78 -27.00 30.33
CA ASP A 843 19.62 -26.20 30.74
C ASP A 843 18.68 -25.92 29.55
N LEU A 844 19.24 -25.61 28.38
CA LEU A 844 18.46 -25.41 27.14
C LEU A 844 17.85 -26.72 26.61
N THR A 845 18.56 -27.85 26.73
CA THR A 845 17.99 -29.17 26.39
C THR A 845 16.76 -29.44 27.25
N ARG A 846 16.85 -29.17 28.55
CA ARG A 846 15.71 -29.34 29.45
C ARG A 846 14.52 -28.45 29.08
N CYS A 847 14.78 -27.19 28.69
CA CYS A 847 13.72 -26.29 28.23
C CYS A 847 13.03 -26.81 26.96
N ALA A 848 13.80 -27.35 26.01
CA ALA A 848 13.23 -27.96 24.81
C ALA A 848 12.38 -29.20 25.12
N GLU A 849 12.82 -30.07 26.04
CA GLU A 849 12.03 -31.21 26.54
C GLU A 849 10.73 -30.75 27.19
N ASP A 850 10.78 -29.74 28.07
CA ASP A 850 9.58 -29.23 28.76
C ASP A 850 8.57 -28.65 27.77
N ILE A 851 9.02 -27.98 26.70
CA ILE A 851 8.15 -27.50 25.60
C ILE A 851 7.51 -28.68 24.86
N LEU A 852 8.28 -29.71 24.52
CA LEU A 852 7.76 -30.90 23.82
C LEU A 852 6.74 -31.65 24.69
N LEU A 853 7.03 -31.86 25.97
CA LEU A 853 6.15 -32.52 26.92
C LEU A 853 4.85 -31.73 27.13
N ALA A 854 4.94 -30.40 27.25
CA ALA A 854 3.76 -29.55 27.35
C ALA A 854 2.87 -29.70 26.12
N ARG A 855 3.43 -29.75 24.90
CA ARG A 855 2.63 -29.97 23.68
C ARG A 855 1.96 -31.34 23.68
N GLU A 856 2.67 -32.40 24.09
CA GLU A 856 2.15 -33.77 24.11
C GLU A 856 0.96 -33.93 25.07
N HIS A 857 0.95 -33.22 26.20
CA HIS A 857 -0.20 -33.21 27.13
C HIS A 857 -1.52 -32.76 26.51
N HIS A 858 -1.45 -31.99 25.42
CA HIS A 858 -2.61 -31.45 24.72
C HIS A 858 -2.93 -32.22 23.43
N PHE A 859 -2.33 -33.40 23.19
CA PHE A 859 -2.69 -34.25 22.06
C PHE A 859 -4.21 -34.54 22.07
N PRO A 860 -4.93 -34.42 20.93
CA PRO A 860 -4.44 -34.30 19.55
C PRO A 860 -4.37 -32.87 18.97
N ALA A 861 -4.27 -31.82 19.80
CA ALA A 861 -4.19 -30.43 19.31
C ALA A 861 -2.98 -30.22 18.39
N THR A 862 -3.17 -29.48 17.30
CA THR A 862 -2.11 -29.18 16.33
C THR A 862 -1.24 -28.00 16.80
N ILE A 863 -0.07 -27.80 16.17
CA ILE A 863 0.75 -26.61 16.41
C ILE A 863 -0.03 -25.32 16.11
N ALA A 864 -0.95 -25.33 15.13
CA ALA A 864 -1.81 -24.20 14.83
C ALA A 864 -2.73 -23.86 16.01
N ASP A 865 -3.31 -24.88 16.66
CA ASP A 865 -4.22 -24.72 17.80
C ASP A 865 -3.45 -24.24 19.04
N LEU A 866 -2.32 -24.91 19.33
CA LEU A 866 -1.50 -24.65 20.51
C LEU A 866 -0.83 -23.28 20.51
N TYR A 867 -0.54 -22.72 19.33
CA TYR A 867 0.13 -21.41 19.20
C TYR A 867 -0.81 -20.33 18.67
N SER A 868 -2.13 -20.54 18.71
CA SER A 868 -3.10 -19.48 18.50
C SER A 868 -2.98 -18.47 19.67
N PRO A 869 -2.90 -17.14 19.41
CA PRO A 869 -2.74 -16.13 20.47
C PRO A 869 -3.80 -16.24 21.57
N GLU A 870 -5.04 -16.52 21.18
CA GLU A 870 -6.20 -16.58 22.08
C GLU A 870 -6.28 -17.90 22.87
N ASN A 871 -5.68 -18.99 22.37
CA ASN A 871 -5.91 -20.34 22.88
C ASN A 871 -4.63 -21.04 23.39
N MET A 872 -3.47 -20.39 23.38
CA MET A 872 -2.21 -21.02 23.80
C MET A 872 -2.29 -21.45 25.28
N PRO A 873 -2.14 -22.76 25.59
CA PRO A 873 -2.24 -23.30 26.94
C PRO A 873 -1.25 -22.66 27.94
N ALA A 874 -1.67 -22.56 29.21
CA ALA A 874 -0.90 -21.89 30.25
C ALA A 874 0.43 -22.60 30.57
N ASP A 875 0.44 -23.94 30.58
CA ASP A 875 1.63 -24.76 30.79
C ASP A 875 2.63 -24.63 29.62
N LEU A 876 2.14 -24.62 28.38
CA LEU A 876 2.98 -24.37 27.20
C LEU A 876 3.58 -22.95 27.21
N ARG A 877 2.78 -21.95 27.60
CA ARG A 877 3.24 -20.57 27.75
C ARG A 877 4.31 -20.46 28.84
N ALA A 878 4.13 -21.14 29.97
CA ALA A 878 5.13 -21.20 31.03
C ALA A 878 6.42 -21.89 30.60
N ALA A 879 6.34 -22.96 29.80
CA ALA A 879 7.51 -23.64 29.24
C ALA A 879 8.33 -22.72 28.33
N HIS A 880 7.66 -21.94 27.46
CA HIS A 880 8.32 -20.92 26.64
C HIS A 880 8.90 -19.77 27.46
N ASP A 881 8.16 -19.26 28.45
CA ASP A 881 8.64 -18.18 29.32
C ASP A 881 9.91 -18.58 30.08
N ARG A 882 9.97 -19.83 30.55
CA ARG A 882 11.19 -20.41 31.16
C ARG A 882 12.34 -20.52 30.15
N ASN A 883 12.07 -20.99 28.93
CA ASN A 883 13.06 -21.06 27.87
C ASN A 883 13.67 -19.68 27.56
N ASP A 884 12.81 -18.66 27.42
CA ASP A 884 13.23 -17.28 27.21
C ASP A 884 14.04 -16.77 28.40
N GLU A 885 13.61 -16.99 29.64
CA GLU A 885 14.38 -16.57 30.82
C GLU A 885 15.79 -17.17 30.87
N VAL A 886 15.91 -18.48 30.62
CA VAL A 886 17.19 -19.17 30.61
C VAL A 886 18.09 -18.61 29.51
N LEU A 887 17.56 -18.45 28.31
CA LEU A 887 18.32 -17.93 27.18
C LEU A 887 18.73 -16.47 27.39
N GLU A 888 17.83 -15.61 27.86
CA GLU A 888 18.13 -14.20 28.09
C GLU A 888 19.17 -13.98 29.20
N ARG A 889 19.14 -14.80 30.26
CA ARG A 889 20.21 -14.82 31.28
C ARG A 889 21.56 -15.22 30.70
N ILE A 890 21.62 -16.09 29.69
CA ILE A 890 22.87 -16.42 28.99
C ILE A 890 23.40 -15.20 28.21
N TYR A 891 22.53 -14.37 27.62
CA TYR A 891 22.93 -13.19 26.84
C TYR A 891 23.38 -12.00 27.69
N ILE A 892 22.64 -11.67 28.76
CA ILE A 892 22.87 -10.44 29.55
C ILE A 892 22.79 -10.62 31.08
N GLY A 893 22.63 -11.85 31.57
CA GLY A 893 22.52 -12.14 33.01
C GLY A 893 21.15 -11.85 33.65
N ARG A 894 20.19 -11.31 32.88
CA ARG A 894 18.81 -11.01 33.29
C ARG A 894 17.86 -11.11 32.09
N ARG A 895 16.56 -10.90 32.31
CA ARG A 895 15.59 -10.72 31.23
C ARG A 895 15.76 -9.38 30.51
N PHE A 896 15.45 -9.36 29.22
CA PHE A 896 15.32 -8.14 28.44
C PHE A 896 14.03 -7.41 28.79
N LYS A 897 14.06 -6.07 28.71
CA LYS A 897 12.93 -5.20 29.01
C LYS A 897 11.86 -5.26 27.90
N ASN A 898 12.30 -5.33 26.65
CA ASN A 898 11.44 -5.33 25.46
C ASN A 898 12.21 -5.81 24.22
N ASP A 899 11.52 -5.95 23.08
CA ASP A 899 12.10 -6.42 21.83
C ASP A 899 13.12 -5.43 21.23
N THR A 900 13.04 -4.14 21.57
CA THR A 900 14.05 -3.15 21.16
C THR A 900 15.41 -3.46 21.80
N GLU A 901 15.45 -3.69 23.12
CA GLU A 901 16.69 -4.06 23.83
C GLU A 901 17.25 -5.40 23.31
N ARG A 902 16.37 -6.35 22.95
CA ARG A 902 16.78 -7.62 22.31
C ARG A 902 17.51 -7.36 21.01
N LEU A 903 16.93 -6.56 20.11
CA LEU A 903 17.52 -6.27 18.80
C LEU A 903 18.85 -5.52 18.93
N GLU A 904 18.90 -4.46 19.73
CA GLU A 904 20.13 -3.71 19.98
C GLU A 904 21.27 -4.65 20.38
N LYS A 905 21.02 -5.54 21.36
CA LYS A 905 22.02 -6.49 21.84
C LYS A 905 22.44 -7.52 20.79
N LEU A 906 21.49 -8.01 19.99
CA LEU A 906 21.76 -8.98 18.92
C LEU A 906 22.62 -8.34 17.82
N PHE A 907 22.27 -7.13 17.35
CA PHE A 907 23.08 -6.41 16.35
C PHE A 907 24.49 -6.07 16.87
N ASP A 908 24.62 -5.68 18.14
CA ASP A 908 25.92 -5.45 18.78
C ASP A 908 26.77 -6.74 18.88
N LEU A 909 26.14 -7.88 19.16
CA LEU A 909 26.83 -9.17 19.22
C LEU A 909 27.24 -9.64 17.82
N TYR A 910 26.34 -9.54 16.84
CA TYR A 910 26.63 -9.85 15.43
C TYR A 910 27.86 -9.06 14.95
N THR A 911 27.86 -7.74 15.16
CA THR A 911 28.94 -6.85 14.74
C THR A 911 30.30 -7.26 15.33
N ARG A 912 30.32 -7.66 16.60
CA ARG A 912 31.54 -8.15 17.27
C ARG A 912 32.01 -9.48 16.68
N MET A 913 31.09 -10.44 16.49
CA MET A 913 31.41 -11.77 15.94
C MET A 913 31.94 -11.68 14.49
N THR A 914 31.37 -10.82 13.66
CA THR A 914 31.84 -10.62 12.28
C THR A 914 33.19 -9.91 12.23
N ALA A 915 33.44 -8.94 13.11
CA ALA A 915 34.73 -8.25 13.20
C ALA A 915 35.87 -9.20 13.64
N GLU A 916 35.61 -10.11 14.57
CA GLU A 916 36.58 -11.13 14.99
C GLU A 916 36.86 -12.16 13.89
N THR A 917 35.83 -12.54 13.13
CA THR A 917 35.96 -13.49 12.02
C THR A 917 36.77 -12.87 10.88
N ALA A 918 36.57 -11.59 10.57
CA ALA A 918 37.36 -10.85 9.58
C ALA A 918 38.85 -10.76 9.95
N LYS A 919 39.17 -10.62 11.26
CA LYS A 919 40.56 -10.63 11.74
C LYS A 919 41.25 -12.00 11.63
N LYS A 920 40.48 -13.09 11.58
CA LYS A 920 40.99 -14.48 11.48
C LYS A 920 41.08 -14.98 10.02
N ALA A 921 40.55 -14.24 9.04
CA ALA A 921 40.63 -14.63 7.63
C ALA A 921 42.05 -14.38 7.06
N PRO A 922 42.68 -15.35 6.36
CA PRO A 922 43.99 -15.14 5.76
C PRO A 922 43.93 -14.07 4.66
N VAL A 923 44.85 -13.10 4.73
CA VAL A 923 45.02 -12.05 3.71
C VAL A 923 45.26 -12.69 2.35
N LYS A 924 44.28 -12.64 1.44
CA LYS A 924 44.49 -13.01 0.04
C LYS A 924 45.50 -12.04 -0.56
N LYS A 925 46.71 -12.51 -0.88
CA LYS A 925 47.70 -11.74 -1.64
C LYS A 925 47.07 -11.26 -2.95
N ALA A 926 46.94 -9.95 -3.11
CA ALA A 926 46.53 -9.34 -4.36
C ALA A 926 47.55 -9.69 -5.45
N ALA A 927 47.10 -10.33 -6.52
CA ALA A 927 47.91 -10.48 -7.73
C ALA A 927 48.15 -9.10 -8.33
N ARG A 928 49.42 -8.70 -8.43
CA ARG A 928 49.86 -7.55 -9.24
C ARG A 928 49.34 -7.75 -10.66
N ARG A 929 48.44 -6.87 -11.11
CA ARG A 929 48.25 -6.61 -12.54
C ARG A 929 49.37 -5.67 -12.97
N GLU A 930 50.22 -6.15 -13.86
CA GLU A 930 51.04 -5.27 -14.70
C GLU A 930 50.12 -4.49 -15.66
N VAL A 931 50.61 -3.29 -16.00
CA VAL A 931 49.95 -2.09 -16.53
C VAL A 931 49.01 -2.33 -17.71
#